data_AF-A0A8S9YYS2-F1
#
_entry.id   AF-A0A8S9YYS2-F1
#
_cell.length_a   1.000
_cell.length_b   1.000
_cell.length_c   1.000
_cell.angle_alpha   90.00
_cell.angle_beta   90.00
_cell.angle_gamma   90.00
#
_symmetry.space_group_name_H-M   'P 1'
#
loop_
_entity.id
_entity.type
_entity.pdbx_description
1 polymer ?
#
loop_
_entity_poly.entity_id
_entity_poly.type
_entity_poly.pdbx_seq_one_letter_code
_entity_poly.pdbx_strand_id
1 'polypeptide(L)'
;MAFNLQCALIFKYFLWSPFILSCSFAFALENHKCWIPLNNRISVASNEYTISAVKSVSENLRITMNYTERIRKLSNFALLKKELLEPAAAFWSKTLRAKNSPSGPILFNRNCVNDAVSIYSDGQKYCAKGCSDQTFCYMEPISDDYLGQCMEIKNGVRIRTGTAGRGLSNTDFMLIVDADADDQCRDGFLGFAAICQVDNSLNRQVAKVYCLGFIPILGYVNLCSRAIVSDSGLNELAYSTFVHEIAHSLGFSPTMYALLRDENGEPRTKRNPTTQLPALGYDSNGLFIPDKTTLDTVDRTWKSAKGTFMRRIKVLKTPMLLMTAREHFNCPTLDGVDLENQGGDATAGAHFEKRLVMNELMSGSILRRSVVSKLTLAFFYDSGWYDVDMSQAEPLTWGRNLGCDFVLKSCYEYMEIQKLRKTTISPWCNKITLSTQCLSDENSFGFCDLKNLGRSLGPQNQYFNELENVPDDQISKYGGVNELADYCPKQISVRETAYTPSTTCSHATNQAFFGEAVNGELQYYGPDSVCVDHNSSKAWSSAHCSEVSTFLAIRATCHRRICSSTEGLVLIFADNYFQCPLYGGSIRIDTVNNYYYLTGNATCPACSNVCQNCPSVQQLRQNLPSDEPKTIPCGSSRMSIHMNCDVLLLISVFLFLTQVNK
;
A
#
# COMPACT_ATOMS: atom_id res chain seq x y z
N MET A 1 -12.76 33.65 50.60
CA MET A 1 -12.75 32.26 51.10
C MET A 1 -14.14 31.68 50.95
N ALA A 2 -14.45 31.15 49.76
CA ALA A 2 -15.69 30.41 49.51
C ALA A 2 -15.54 29.67 48.18
N PHE A 3 -14.83 28.54 48.16
CA PHE A 3 -14.79 27.58 47.05
C PHE A 3 -14.18 26.30 47.59
N ASN A 4 -15.00 25.46 48.22
CA ASN A 4 -14.67 24.05 48.48
C ASN A 4 -15.92 23.32 48.95
N LEU A 5 -16.91 23.17 48.06
CA LEU A 5 -18.00 22.21 48.24
C LEU A 5 -18.72 21.96 46.90
N GLN A 6 -17.99 21.57 45.85
CA GLN A 6 -18.63 21.14 44.59
C GLN A 6 -17.86 20.12 43.73
N CYS A 7 -16.71 19.59 44.18
CA CYS A 7 -15.95 18.59 43.41
C CYS A 7 -16.18 17.12 43.84
N ALA A 8 -16.99 16.85 44.85
CA ALA A 8 -17.18 15.48 45.37
C ALA A 8 -18.31 14.67 44.69
N LEU A 9 -18.99 15.22 43.68
CA LEU A 9 -20.13 14.55 43.01
C LEU A 9 -19.88 14.15 41.54
N ILE A 10 -18.69 14.44 40.98
CA ILE A 10 -18.39 14.19 39.55
C ILE A 10 -17.58 12.91 39.31
N PHE A 11 -17.05 12.26 40.36
CA PHE A 11 -16.18 11.08 40.23
C PHE A 11 -16.87 9.72 40.07
N LYS A 12 -18.21 9.68 39.90
CA LYS A 12 -18.97 8.43 39.76
C LYS A 12 -19.40 8.06 38.33
N TYR A 13 -19.10 8.88 37.32
CA TYR A 13 -19.67 8.71 35.96
C TYR A 13 -18.64 8.46 34.84
N PHE A 14 -17.36 8.19 35.15
CA PHE A 14 -16.29 8.21 34.13
C PHE A 14 -15.51 6.89 33.92
N LEU A 15 -16.04 5.73 34.33
CA LEU A 15 -15.30 4.47 34.29
C LEU A 15 -15.76 3.40 33.28
N TRP A 16 -16.75 3.67 32.41
CA TRP A 16 -17.35 2.63 31.57
C TRP A 16 -17.55 2.99 30.09
N SER A 17 -16.61 3.76 29.51
CA SER A 17 -16.47 3.82 28.04
C SER A 17 -14.99 3.91 27.67
N PRO A 18 -14.42 2.93 26.96
CA PRO A 18 -13.00 2.98 26.58
C PRO A 18 -12.71 3.96 25.44
N PHE A 19 -13.70 4.74 24.96
CA PHE A 19 -13.54 5.52 23.72
C PHE A 19 -13.48 7.04 23.84
N ILE A 20 -13.53 7.62 25.04
CA ILE A 20 -13.44 9.09 25.18
C ILE A 20 -12.48 9.47 26.32
N LEU A 21 -11.20 9.19 26.10
CA LEU A 21 -10.16 10.02 26.67
C LEU A 21 -9.69 10.96 25.57
N SER A 22 -10.11 12.21 25.71
CA SER A 22 -9.52 13.38 25.07
C SER A 22 -8.06 13.54 25.56
N CYS A 23 -7.20 12.62 25.18
CA CYS A 23 -5.80 12.92 25.03
C CYS A 23 -5.67 13.50 23.62
N SER A 24 -4.91 14.59 23.51
CA SER A 24 -4.27 15.00 22.29
C SER A 24 -3.30 13.89 21.84
N PHE A 25 -3.85 12.73 21.45
CA PHE A 25 -3.11 11.75 20.69
C PHE A 25 -2.91 12.40 19.34
N ALA A 26 -1.69 12.85 19.09
CA ALA A 26 -1.18 12.92 17.74
C ALA A 26 -1.37 11.50 17.17
N PHE A 27 -2.49 11.27 16.48
CA PHE A 27 -2.60 10.16 15.55
C PHE A 27 -1.47 10.40 14.56
N ALA A 28 -0.35 9.70 14.77
CA ALA A 28 0.76 9.65 13.86
C ALA A 28 0.25 8.96 12.59
N LEU A 29 -0.46 9.73 11.75
CA LEU A 29 -0.70 9.42 10.35
C LEU A 29 0.63 9.66 9.61
N GLU A 30 1.71 9.05 10.09
CA GLU A 30 2.97 9.03 9.38
C GLU A 30 2.75 8.14 8.16
N ASN A 31 2.68 8.81 6.99
CA ASN A 31 2.72 8.11 5.73
C ASN A 31 4.18 7.72 5.51
N HIS A 32 4.48 6.44 5.65
CA HIS A 32 5.79 5.92 5.32
C HIS A 32 5.99 5.99 3.82
N LYS A 33 6.96 6.78 3.38
CA LYS A 33 7.30 6.91 1.97
C LYS A 33 8.16 5.73 1.54
N CYS A 34 8.13 5.45 0.24
CA CYS A 34 9.07 4.55 -0.43
C CYS A 34 10.04 5.37 -1.27
N TRP A 35 11.29 4.93 -1.30
CA TRP A 35 12.40 5.65 -1.92
C TRP A 35 13.19 4.73 -2.83
N ILE A 36 13.55 5.23 -4.01
CA ILE A 36 14.51 4.56 -4.89
C ILE A 36 15.70 5.47 -5.24
N PRO A 37 16.94 4.93 -5.27
CA PRO A 37 18.11 5.67 -5.70
C PRO A 37 18.07 5.90 -7.22
N LEU A 38 17.91 7.16 -7.65
CA LEU A 38 17.95 7.51 -9.08
C LEU A 38 19.36 7.42 -9.69
N ASN A 39 20.41 7.56 -8.89
CA ASN A 39 21.81 7.61 -9.36
C ASN A 39 22.49 6.23 -9.40
N ASN A 40 21.78 5.13 -9.13
CA ASN A 40 22.36 3.81 -9.29
C ASN A 40 22.51 3.49 -10.78
N ARG A 41 23.71 3.73 -11.32
CA ARG A 41 24.09 3.30 -12.67
C ARG A 41 23.98 1.78 -12.74
N ILE A 42 22.93 1.30 -13.40
CA ILE A 42 22.72 -0.14 -13.62
C ILE A 42 23.91 -0.70 -14.41
N SER A 43 24.58 -1.69 -13.82
CA SER A 43 25.62 -2.43 -14.50
C SER A 43 24.97 -3.45 -15.46
N VAL A 44 25.50 -3.56 -16.66
CA VAL A 44 24.95 -4.49 -17.66
C VAL A 44 25.86 -5.72 -17.64
N ALA A 45 25.31 -6.83 -17.17
CA ALA A 45 25.93 -8.14 -17.24
C ALA A 45 25.83 -8.69 -18.66
N SER A 46 26.84 -9.45 -19.07
CA SER A 46 26.85 -10.15 -20.36
C SER A 46 27.27 -11.59 -20.11
N ASN A 47 26.28 -12.46 -19.87
CA ASN A 47 26.53 -13.88 -19.67
C ASN A 47 26.64 -14.62 -21.02
N GLU A 48 27.56 -15.57 -21.12
CA GLU A 48 27.62 -16.48 -22.27
C GLU A 48 26.75 -17.70 -21.98
N TYR A 49 25.53 -17.70 -22.51
CA TYR A 49 24.67 -18.87 -22.48
C TYR A 49 24.82 -19.70 -23.75
N THR A 50 25.12 -20.99 -23.62
CA THR A 50 24.82 -21.96 -24.65
C THR A 50 23.30 -22.11 -24.75
N ILE A 51 22.70 -21.58 -25.81
CA ILE A 51 21.29 -21.81 -26.14
C ILE A 51 21.16 -23.30 -26.45
N SER A 52 20.78 -24.10 -25.45
CA SER A 52 20.39 -25.48 -25.71
C SER A 52 19.05 -25.44 -26.43
N ALA A 53 18.96 -26.14 -27.57
CA ALA A 53 17.73 -26.25 -28.37
C ALA A 53 16.56 -26.92 -27.59
N VAL A 54 16.83 -27.40 -26.37
CA VAL A 54 15.84 -27.95 -25.44
C VAL A 54 15.61 -26.92 -24.33
N LYS A 55 14.51 -26.18 -24.45
CA LYS A 55 13.99 -25.22 -23.48
C LYS A 55 13.58 -25.96 -22.19
N SER A 56 14.41 -25.99 -21.15
CA SER A 56 13.90 -26.22 -19.79
C SER A 56 13.40 -24.89 -19.25
N VAL A 57 12.21 -24.48 -19.69
CA VAL A 57 11.54 -23.30 -19.15
C VAL A 57 11.15 -23.65 -17.72
N SER A 58 11.79 -23.01 -16.73
CA SER A 58 11.38 -23.13 -15.33
C SER A 58 9.92 -22.68 -15.21
N GLU A 59 9.07 -23.41 -14.49
CA GLU A 59 7.66 -23.04 -14.32
C GLU A 59 7.51 -21.71 -13.57
N ASN A 60 8.46 -21.41 -12.68
CA ASN A 60 8.49 -20.28 -11.74
C ASN A 60 9.82 -19.50 -11.84
N LEU A 61 9.82 -18.22 -11.46
CA LEU A 61 11.02 -17.40 -11.33
C LEU A 61 11.88 -17.89 -10.15
N ARG A 62 13.14 -18.26 -10.40
CA ARG A 62 14.05 -18.78 -9.38
C ARG A 62 14.81 -17.64 -8.69
N ILE A 63 14.33 -17.22 -7.53
CA ILE A 63 14.95 -16.16 -6.73
C ILE A 63 15.91 -16.76 -5.70
N THR A 64 17.18 -16.38 -5.73
CA THR A 64 18.16 -16.73 -4.70
C THR A 64 18.35 -15.58 -3.73
N MET A 65 17.94 -15.78 -2.49
CA MET A 65 18.04 -14.79 -1.42
C MET A 65 19.43 -14.84 -0.77
N ASN A 66 20.11 -13.70 -0.75
CA ASN A 66 21.41 -13.53 -0.08
C ASN A 66 21.27 -12.52 1.05
N TYR A 67 21.30 -13.01 2.29
CA TYR A 67 21.18 -12.17 3.48
C TYR A 67 22.56 -11.67 3.92
N THR A 68 22.69 -10.35 4.08
CA THR A 68 23.91 -9.71 4.62
C THR A 68 24.13 -10.08 6.09
N GLU A 69 25.33 -9.82 6.61
CA GLU A 69 25.63 -9.99 8.04
C GLU A 69 24.78 -9.07 8.93
N ARG A 70 24.41 -7.89 8.46
CA ARG A 70 23.60 -6.91 9.23
C ARG A 70 22.22 -7.48 9.53
N ILE A 71 21.50 -7.99 8.54
CA ILE A 71 20.17 -8.57 8.76
C ILE A 71 20.23 -9.88 9.56
N ARG A 72 21.27 -10.71 9.36
CA ARG A 72 21.47 -11.96 10.11
C ARG A 72 21.66 -11.74 11.61
N LYS A 73 22.22 -10.59 12.01
CA LYS A 73 22.45 -10.23 13.41
C LYS A 73 21.21 -9.72 14.15
N LEU A 74 20.10 -9.49 13.44
CA LEU A 74 18.84 -9.13 14.10
C LEU A 74 18.38 -10.29 14.99
N SER A 75 17.99 -9.98 16.23
CA SER A 75 17.57 -10.99 17.22
C SER A 75 16.37 -11.81 16.75
N ASN A 76 15.49 -11.21 15.94
CA ASN A 76 14.31 -11.84 15.35
C ASN A 76 14.53 -12.37 13.92
N PHE A 77 15.76 -12.44 13.40
CA PHE A 77 16.04 -12.82 12.01
C PHE A 77 15.40 -14.15 11.59
N ALA A 78 15.42 -15.16 12.45
CA ALA A 78 14.83 -16.47 12.14
C ALA A 78 13.31 -16.38 11.89
N LEU A 79 12.60 -15.57 12.69
CA LEU A 79 11.18 -15.32 12.54
C LEU A 79 10.92 -14.46 11.30
N LEU A 80 11.68 -13.36 11.15
CA LEU A 80 11.59 -12.45 10.00
C LEU A 80 11.77 -13.19 8.68
N LYS A 81 12.77 -14.07 8.63
CA LYS A 81 13.06 -14.90 7.45
C LYS A 81 11.88 -15.79 7.09
N LYS A 82 11.35 -16.53 8.07
CA LYS A 82 10.28 -17.52 7.88
C LYS A 82 8.91 -16.90 7.58
N GLU A 83 8.54 -15.84 8.29
CA GLU A 83 7.19 -15.28 8.25
C GLU A 83 7.05 -14.12 7.25
N LEU A 84 8.16 -13.53 6.78
CA LEU A 84 8.13 -12.35 5.93
C LEU A 84 9.02 -12.46 4.69
N LEU A 85 10.33 -12.66 4.85
CA LEU A 85 11.28 -12.55 3.73
C LEU A 85 11.09 -13.67 2.70
N GLU A 86 11.03 -14.93 3.15
CA GLU A 86 10.83 -16.08 2.25
C GLU A 86 9.42 -16.09 1.64
N PRO A 87 8.33 -15.84 2.39
CA PRO A 87 6.99 -15.73 1.81
C PRO A 87 6.84 -14.62 0.75
N ALA A 88 7.47 -13.46 0.94
CA ALA A 88 7.43 -12.37 -0.04
C ALA A 88 8.18 -12.73 -1.33
N ALA A 89 9.37 -13.35 -1.21
CA ALA A 89 10.10 -13.85 -2.37
C ALA A 89 9.33 -14.98 -3.08
N ALA A 90 8.68 -15.87 -2.32
CA ALA A 90 7.86 -16.95 -2.86
C ALA A 90 6.64 -16.43 -3.64
N PHE A 91 6.02 -15.33 -3.19
CA PHE A 91 4.95 -14.66 -3.94
C PHE A 91 5.43 -14.29 -5.35
N TRP A 92 6.56 -13.58 -5.48
CA TRP A 92 7.11 -13.19 -6.78
C TRP A 92 7.58 -14.40 -7.60
N SER A 93 8.17 -15.39 -6.95
CA SER A 93 8.60 -16.65 -7.59
C SER A 93 7.43 -17.39 -8.25
N LYS A 94 6.28 -17.46 -7.57
CA LYS A 94 5.06 -18.10 -8.10
C LYS A 94 4.37 -17.24 -9.16
N THR A 95 4.41 -15.91 -9.00
CA THR A 95 3.66 -14.97 -9.85
C THR A 95 4.34 -14.73 -11.20
N LEU A 96 5.67 -14.75 -11.22
CA LEU A 96 6.46 -14.44 -12.41
C LEU A 96 7.21 -15.66 -12.88
N ARG A 97 7.43 -15.74 -14.18
CA ARG A 97 8.38 -16.65 -14.82
C ARG A 97 9.27 -15.87 -15.76
N ALA A 98 10.59 -16.04 -15.64
CA ALA A 98 11.51 -15.43 -16.60
C ALA A 98 11.26 -16.03 -17.98
N LYS A 99 11.00 -15.18 -18.99
CA LYS A 99 10.75 -15.67 -20.36
C LYS A 99 11.96 -16.40 -20.96
N ASN A 100 13.17 -16.11 -20.47
CA ASN A 100 14.38 -16.86 -20.74
C ASN A 100 15.15 -17.10 -19.44
N SER A 101 15.15 -18.35 -18.98
CA SER A 101 15.99 -18.79 -17.86
C SER A 101 17.38 -19.21 -18.36
N PRO A 102 18.46 -18.77 -17.70
CA PRO A 102 19.80 -19.29 -17.88
C PRO A 102 19.83 -20.83 -17.78
N SER A 103 20.41 -21.50 -18.78
CA SER A 103 20.61 -22.96 -18.78
C SER A 103 21.81 -23.41 -17.92
N GLY A 104 22.59 -22.46 -17.40
CA GLY A 104 23.76 -22.69 -16.56
C GLY A 104 23.84 -21.67 -15.43
N PRO A 105 24.89 -21.73 -14.59
CA PRO A 105 25.06 -20.79 -13.48
C PRO A 105 25.10 -19.35 -13.97
N ILE A 106 24.41 -18.45 -13.27
CA ILE A 106 24.52 -17.01 -13.55
C ILE A 106 25.81 -16.48 -12.93
N LEU A 107 26.49 -15.60 -13.68
CA LEU A 107 27.64 -14.85 -13.23
C LEU A 107 27.31 -13.35 -13.31
N PHE A 108 27.91 -12.58 -12.41
CA PHE A 108 27.79 -11.12 -12.41
C PHE A 108 29.08 -10.48 -12.93
N ASN A 109 28.95 -9.34 -13.61
CA ASN A 109 30.10 -8.60 -14.10
C ASN A 109 30.81 -7.90 -12.94
N ARG A 110 32.14 -7.86 -13.01
CA ARG A 110 32.97 -7.10 -12.07
C ARG A 110 32.80 -5.60 -12.29
N ASN A 111 32.88 -4.80 -11.22
CA ASN A 111 32.93 -3.34 -11.36
C ASN A 111 34.24 -2.90 -12.02
N CYS A 112 34.22 -1.72 -12.63
CA CYS A 112 35.41 -1.11 -13.23
C CYS A 112 36.06 -0.12 -12.29
N VAL A 113 37.39 -0.01 -12.35
CA VAL A 113 38.14 1.00 -11.57
C VAL A 113 37.65 2.40 -11.95
N ASN A 114 37.19 3.17 -10.96
CA ASN A 114 36.59 4.50 -11.12
C ASN A 114 35.40 4.55 -12.09
N ASP A 115 34.64 3.46 -12.19
CA ASP A 115 33.52 3.30 -13.13
C ASP A 115 33.89 3.60 -14.60
N ALA A 116 35.17 3.42 -14.94
CA ALA A 116 35.71 3.70 -16.26
C ALA A 116 35.28 2.59 -17.24
N VAL A 117 34.08 2.73 -17.79
CA VAL A 117 33.46 1.78 -18.72
C VAL A 117 33.56 2.26 -20.16
N SER A 118 33.88 1.36 -21.08
CA SER A 118 33.70 1.53 -22.53
C SER A 118 32.67 0.52 -23.05
N ILE A 119 31.74 1.00 -23.88
CA ILE A 119 30.63 0.20 -24.43
C ILE A 119 30.85 0.02 -25.92
N TYR A 120 30.83 -1.23 -26.39
CA TYR A 120 31.16 -1.58 -27.76
C TYR A 120 29.94 -1.97 -28.60
N SER A 121 30.19 -2.25 -29.88
CA SER A 121 29.18 -2.56 -30.90
C SER A 121 28.35 -3.84 -30.60
N ASP A 122 28.82 -4.65 -29.67
CA ASP A 122 28.16 -5.87 -29.17
C ASP A 122 27.33 -5.59 -27.89
N GLY A 123 27.26 -4.34 -27.44
CA GLY A 123 26.60 -3.92 -26.21
C GLY A 123 27.32 -4.35 -24.93
N GLN A 124 28.52 -4.95 -25.03
CA GLN A 124 29.28 -5.38 -23.87
C GLN A 124 30.06 -4.20 -23.27
N LYS A 125 30.11 -4.20 -21.93
CA LYS A 125 30.86 -3.24 -21.13
C LYS A 125 32.25 -3.83 -20.84
N TYR A 126 33.30 -3.09 -21.19
CA TYR A 126 34.67 -3.39 -20.82
C TYR A 126 35.25 -2.28 -19.95
N CYS A 127 36.01 -2.66 -18.93
CA CYS A 127 36.68 -1.73 -18.06
C CYS A 127 37.92 -1.13 -18.74
N ALA A 128 37.88 0.18 -18.98
CA ALA A 128 38.97 0.93 -19.62
C ALA A 128 40.23 1.05 -18.75
N LYS A 129 40.08 0.89 -17.42
CA LYS A 129 41.16 0.96 -16.43
C LYS A 129 41.33 -0.35 -15.64
N GLY A 130 40.81 -1.47 -16.15
CA GLY A 130 40.74 -2.74 -15.44
C GLY A 130 39.57 -2.83 -14.46
N CYS A 131 39.32 -4.03 -13.94
CA CYS A 131 38.26 -4.27 -12.95
C CYS A 131 38.73 -3.92 -11.55
N SER A 132 37.79 -3.48 -10.72
CA SER A 132 38.01 -3.22 -9.29
C SER A 132 38.31 -4.52 -8.54
N ASP A 133 39.17 -4.43 -7.53
CA ASP A 133 39.50 -5.57 -6.64
C ASP A 133 38.27 -6.12 -5.93
N GLN A 134 37.31 -5.26 -5.61
CA GLN A 134 36.03 -5.64 -5.02
C GLN A 134 34.88 -5.11 -5.88
N THR A 135 33.88 -5.98 -6.10
CA THR A 135 32.64 -5.64 -6.81
C THR A 135 31.52 -5.50 -5.80
N PHE A 136 30.66 -4.50 -5.97
CA PHE A 136 29.58 -4.16 -5.07
C PHE A 136 28.24 -4.12 -5.82
N CYS A 137 27.19 -4.47 -5.09
CA CYS A 137 25.81 -4.16 -5.43
C CYS A 137 25.31 -3.20 -4.36
N TYR A 138 25.11 -1.94 -4.76
CA TYR A 138 24.95 -0.82 -3.83
C TYR A 138 26.14 -0.74 -2.87
N MET A 139 25.94 -0.93 -1.56
CA MET A 139 27.01 -0.94 -0.55
C MET A 139 27.51 -2.35 -0.19
N GLU A 140 26.88 -3.41 -0.70
CA GLU A 140 27.20 -4.78 -0.30
C GLU A 140 28.20 -5.43 -1.27
N PRO A 141 29.33 -5.97 -0.78
CA PRO A 141 30.28 -6.66 -1.63
C PRO A 141 29.71 -7.98 -2.17
N ILE A 142 29.97 -8.24 -3.44
CA ILE A 142 29.62 -9.50 -4.10
C ILE A 142 30.81 -10.46 -3.99
N SER A 143 30.55 -11.68 -3.55
CA SER A 143 31.56 -12.74 -3.50
C SER A 143 32.13 -13.05 -4.89
N ASP A 144 33.45 -13.21 -4.98
CA ASP A 144 34.15 -13.64 -6.20
C ASP A 144 33.63 -14.96 -6.78
N ASP A 145 33.04 -15.83 -5.94
CA ASP A 145 32.38 -17.07 -6.36
C ASP A 145 31.25 -16.83 -7.37
N TYR A 146 30.63 -15.65 -7.36
CA TYR A 146 29.52 -15.29 -8.22
C TYR A 146 29.94 -14.38 -9.39
N LEU A 147 31.21 -13.99 -9.46
CA LEU A 147 31.70 -13.04 -10.45
C LEU A 147 32.30 -13.74 -11.66
N GLY A 148 32.02 -13.19 -12.84
CA GLY A 148 32.67 -13.59 -14.09
C GLY A 148 34.14 -13.17 -14.15
N GLN A 149 34.78 -13.49 -15.28
CA GLN A 149 36.11 -12.96 -15.59
C GLN A 149 36.09 -11.43 -15.70
N CYS A 150 37.24 -10.80 -15.47
CA CYS A 150 37.36 -9.37 -15.69
C CYS A 150 37.33 -9.05 -17.19
N MET A 151 36.32 -8.28 -17.61
CA MET A 151 36.18 -7.76 -18.97
C MET A 151 36.92 -6.42 -19.05
N GLU A 152 38.12 -6.38 -19.61
CA GLU A 152 38.94 -5.15 -19.63
C GLU A 152 39.58 -4.84 -20.99
N ILE A 153 40.05 -3.60 -21.12
CA ILE A 153 40.84 -3.15 -22.26
C ILE A 153 42.30 -3.07 -21.81
N LYS A 154 43.18 -3.88 -22.42
CA LYS A 154 44.64 -3.74 -22.28
C LYS A 154 45.26 -3.41 -23.62
N ASN A 155 46.04 -2.33 -23.67
CA ASN A 155 46.73 -1.86 -24.88
C ASN A 155 45.77 -1.69 -26.09
N GLY A 156 44.55 -1.20 -25.83
CA GLY A 156 43.52 -1.03 -26.87
C GLY A 156 42.81 -2.32 -27.29
N VAL A 157 43.16 -3.46 -26.72
CA VAL A 157 42.56 -4.77 -27.03
C VAL A 157 41.58 -5.19 -25.94
N ARG A 158 40.40 -5.64 -26.36
CA ARG A 158 39.36 -6.24 -25.49
C ARG A 158 39.80 -7.64 -25.08
N ILE A 159 39.96 -7.87 -23.79
CA ILE A 159 40.40 -9.16 -23.25
C ILE A 159 39.57 -9.56 -22.03
N ARG A 160 39.61 -10.87 -21.70
CA ARG A 160 39.11 -11.42 -20.45
C ARG A 160 40.28 -11.87 -19.60
N THR A 161 40.33 -11.46 -18.34
CA THR A 161 41.41 -11.80 -17.42
C THR A 161 40.89 -12.37 -16.10
N GLY A 162 41.76 -13.09 -15.40
CA GLY A 162 41.41 -13.80 -14.17
C GLY A 162 40.56 -15.05 -14.42
N THR A 163 40.16 -15.68 -13.32
CA THR A 163 39.29 -16.86 -13.29
C THR A 163 37.86 -16.44 -12.95
N ALA A 164 36.88 -16.98 -13.67
CA ALA A 164 35.49 -16.85 -13.24
C ALA A 164 35.24 -17.69 -11.98
N GLY A 165 34.34 -17.22 -11.13
CA GLY A 165 33.77 -18.02 -10.05
C GLY A 165 32.84 -19.11 -10.57
N ARG A 166 32.30 -19.90 -9.65
CA ARG A 166 31.35 -21.00 -9.95
C ARG A 166 29.97 -20.52 -10.43
N GLY A 167 29.60 -19.28 -10.12
CA GLY A 167 28.27 -18.73 -10.40
C GLY A 167 27.16 -19.36 -9.56
N LEU A 168 25.94 -18.85 -9.75
CA LEU A 168 24.75 -19.34 -9.05
C LEU A 168 23.93 -20.26 -9.95
N SER A 169 23.87 -21.54 -9.59
CA SER A 169 23.04 -22.54 -10.27
C SER A 169 21.58 -22.44 -9.85
N ASN A 170 20.65 -22.80 -10.74
CA ASN A 170 19.21 -22.78 -10.47
C ASN A 170 18.70 -21.39 -10.04
N THR A 171 19.26 -20.34 -10.61
CA THR A 171 18.93 -18.94 -10.27
C THR A 171 18.62 -18.18 -11.55
N ASP A 172 17.53 -17.43 -11.54
CA ASP A 172 17.22 -16.41 -12.56
C ASP A 172 17.54 -15.01 -12.03
N PHE A 173 17.32 -14.80 -10.74
CA PHE A 173 17.49 -13.53 -10.06
C PHE A 173 18.11 -13.73 -8.67
N MET A 174 19.19 -13.02 -8.36
CA MET A 174 19.73 -12.95 -7.00
C MET A 174 19.24 -11.65 -6.34
N LEU A 175 18.76 -11.77 -5.10
CA LEU A 175 18.38 -10.63 -4.28
C LEU A 175 19.26 -10.56 -3.04
N ILE A 176 20.02 -9.48 -2.91
CA ILE A 176 20.72 -9.14 -1.67
C ILE A 176 19.73 -8.45 -0.73
N VAL A 177 19.63 -8.95 0.50
CA VAL A 177 18.70 -8.45 1.51
C VAL A 177 19.49 -7.96 2.71
N ASP A 178 19.30 -6.69 3.03
CA ASP A 178 19.98 -5.98 4.08
C ASP A 178 19.00 -5.33 5.08
N ALA A 179 19.52 -4.90 6.23
CA ALA A 179 18.76 -4.19 7.26
C ALA A 179 19.60 -3.07 7.92
N ASP A 180 20.29 -2.29 7.10
CA ASP A 180 21.07 -1.15 7.54
C ASP A 180 20.15 0.01 8.01
N ALA A 181 20.64 0.75 9.00
CA ALA A 181 19.98 1.92 9.57
C ALA A 181 20.67 3.21 9.09
N ASP A 182 20.79 3.33 7.77
CA ASP A 182 21.43 4.46 7.11
C ASP A 182 20.63 5.76 7.30
N ASP A 183 21.14 6.86 6.73
CA ASP A 183 20.46 8.15 6.82
C ASP A 183 19.09 8.16 6.12
N GLN A 184 18.87 7.33 5.09
CA GLN A 184 17.55 7.17 4.47
C GLN A 184 16.56 6.60 5.49
N CYS A 185 16.96 5.60 6.27
CA CYS A 185 16.12 5.07 7.34
C CYS A 185 15.80 6.09 8.46
N ARG A 186 16.53 7.22 8.54
CA ARG A 186 16.26 8.30 9.51
C ARG A 186 15.22 9.31 9.03
N ASP A 187 14.96 9.36 7.71
CA ASP A 187 13.99 10.26 7.07
C ASP A 187 12.56 9.67 7.00
N GLY A 188 12.32 8.53 7.67
CA GLY A 188 10.99 7.92 7.81
C GLY A 188 10.61 6.89 6.73
N PHE A 189 11.57 6.49 5.87
CA PHE A 189 11.41 5.41 4.90
C PHE A 189 11.43 4.03 5.61
N LEU A 190 10.63 3.06 5.12
CA LEU A 190 10.57 1.70 5.67
C LEU A 190 11.59 0.75 5.01
N GLY A 191 12.01 1.07 3.80
CA GLY A 191 12.97 0.32 3.01
C GLY A 191 13.26 1.02 1.70
N PHE A 192 14.18 0.44 0.95
CA PHE A 192 14.50 0.86 -0.41
C PHE A 192 15.09 -0.29 -1.21
N ALA A 193 15.01 -0.16 -2.53
CA ALA A 193 15.48 -1.15 -3.48
C ALA A 193 16.38 -0.56 -4.57
N ALA A 194 17.21 -1.43 -5.14
CA ALA A 194 18.02 -1.09 -6.29
C ALA A 194 18.16 -2.29 -7.23
N ILE A 195 18.29 -1.97 -8.52
CA ILE A 195 18.68 -2.93 -9.56
C ILE A 195 20.19 -2.75 -9.77
N CYS A 196 20.96 -3.77 -9.45
CA CYS A 196 22.42 -3.71 -9.56
C CYS A 196 22.90 -4.16 -10.93
N GLN A 197 22.39 -5.31 -11.41
CA GLN A 197 22.75 -5.82 -12.72
C GLN A 197 21.55 -6.33 -13.51
N VAL A 198 21.57 -6.02 -14.81
CA VAL A 198 20.66 -6.54 -15.81
C VAL A 198 21.45 -7.34 -16.83
N ASP A 199 20.90 -8.44 -17.34
CA ASP A 199 21.55 -9.25 -18.35
C ASP A 199 21.13 -8.84 -19.76
N ASN A 200 22.10 -8.55 -20.62
CA ASN A 200 21.88 -8.18 -22.03
C ASN A 200 22.32 -9.28 -23.03
N SER A 201 22.68 -10.47 -22.53
CA SER A 201 23.21 -11.59 -23.35
C SER A 201 22.36 -11.99 -24.55
N LEU A 202 21.04 -11.79 -24.48
CA LEU A 202 20.07 -12.22 -25.49
C LEU A 202 19.72 -11.14 -26.54
N ASN A 203 20.42 -10.00 -26.54
CA ASN A 203 20.24 -8.99 -27.59
C ASN A 203 21.04 -9.31 -28.87
N ARG A 204 21.69 -10.49 -28.91
CA ARG A 204 22.48 -10.96 -30.05
C ARG A 204 21.53 -11.53 -31.11
N GLN A 205 21.44 -10.87 -32.27
CA GLN A 205 20.78 -11.38 -33.47
C GLN A 205 21.39 -12.73 -33.89
N VAL A 206 20.88 -13.82 -33.34
CA VAL A 206 21.08 -15.15 -33.91
C VAL A 206 19.69 -15.63 -34.30
N ALA A 207 19.31 -15.30 -35.55
CA ALA A 207 18.14 -15.80 -36.26
C ALA A 207 16.81 -15.84 -35.49
N LYS A 208 15.98 -14.78 -35.57
CA LYS A 208 14.51 -14.84 -35.38
C LYS A 208 13.98 -15.65 -34.16
N VAL A 209 14.72 -15.74 -33.06
CA VAL A 209 14.29 -16.39 -31.81
C VAL A 209 14.56 -15.44 -30.65
N TYR A 210 13.48 -14.78 -30.20
CA TYR A 210 13.31 -14.00 -28.95
C TYR A 210 14.53 -13.24 -28.41
N CYS A 211 14.73 -12.00 -28.89
CA CYS A 211 15.70 -11.08 -28.31
C CYS A 211 15.23 -10.56 -26.94
N LEU A 212 15.66 -11.15 -25.83
CA LEU A 212 15.28 -10.73 -24.46
C LEU A 212 16.47 -10.13 -23.69
N GLY A 213 17.01 -9.01 -24.17
CA GLY A 213 18.07 -8.26 -23.45
C GLY A 213 17.52 -7.30 -22.38
N PHE A 214 18.31 -7.09 -21.33
CA PHE A 214 18.13 -6.24 -20.14
C PHE A 214 17.15 -6.74 -19.07
N ILE A 215 17.06 -8.05 -18.85
CA ILE A 215 16.30 -8.62 -17.72
C ILE A 215 17.07 -8.39 -16.39
N PRO A 216 16.43 -7.92 -15.30
CA PRO A 216 17.08 -7.86 -13.99
C PRO A 216 17.56 -9.23 -13.52
N ILE A 217 18.83 -9.34 -13.11
CA ILE A 217 19.44 -10.58 -12.60
C ILE A 217 20.05 -10.44 -11.21
N LEU A 218 20.32 -9.20 -10.77
CA LEU A 218 20.82 -8.89 -9.44
C LEU A 218 20.16 -7.62 -8.90
N GLY A 219 19.50 -7.74 -7.77
CA GLY A 219 18.93 -6.62 -7.04
C GLY A 219 19.37 -6.58 -5.58
N TYR A 220 19.03 -5.47 -4.94
CA TYR A 220 19.33 -5.19 -3.55
C TYR A 220 18.08 -4.59 -2.89
N VAL A 221 17.76 -5.06 -1.70
CA VAL A 221 16.72 -4.48 -0.85
C VAL A 221 17.27 -4.25 0.55
N ASN A 222 17.06 -3.05 1.08
CA ASN A 222 17.28 -2.74 2.48
C ASN A 222 15.95 -2.55 3.19
N LEU A 223 15.75 -3.23 4.31
CA LEU A 223 14.62 -2.98 5.21
C LEU A 223 15.10 -2.22 6.45
N CYS A 224 14.54 -1.05 6.71
CA CYS A 224 14.97 -0.21 7.83
C CYS A 224 14.63 -0.88 9.16
N SER A 225 15.63 -1.20 9.99
CA SER A 225 15.48 -2.03 11.19
C SER A 225 14.41 -1.56 12.20
N ARG A 226 14.17 -0.24 12.33
CA ARG A 226 13.09 0.30 13.18
C ARG A 226 11.68 -0.09 12.72
N ALA A 227 11.50 -0.36 11.43
CA ALA A 227 10.23 -0.78 10.83
C ALA A 227 9.89 -2.26 11.06
N ILE A 228 10.85 -3.07 11.52
CA ILE A 228 10.75 -4.54 11.54
C ILE A 228 10.71 -5.09 12.99
N VAL A 229 11.08 -4.28 13.98
CA VAL A 229 11.39 -4.75 15.35
C VAL A 229 10.25 -4.49 16.36
N SER A 230 9.03 -4.09 15.94
CA SER A 230 7.90 -3.92 16.87
C SER A 230 6.85 -5.03 16.79
N ASP A 231 6.48 -5.55 17.96
CA ASP A 231 6.05 -6.94 18.21
C ASP A 231 4.53 -7.18 18.13
N SER A 232 3.73 -6.32 17.48
CA SER A 232 2.26 -6.54 17.46
C SER A 232 1.45 -6.01 16.27
N GLY A 233 2.05 -5.33 15.29
CA GLY A 233 1.27 -4.83 14.13
C GLY A 233 2.08 -4.47 12.88
N LEU A 234 3.40 -4.64 12.93
CA LEU A 234 4.30 -4.26 11.83
C LEU A 234 4.51 -5.37 10.79
N ASN A 235 4.07 -6.61 11.04
CA ASN A 235 4.34 -7.74 10.12
C ASN A 235 3.71 -7.54 8.74
N GLU A 236 2.43 -7.14 8.65
CA GLU A 236 1.74 -6.93 7.37
C GLU A 236 2.30 -5.72 6.59
N LEU A 237 2.66 -4.66 7.33
CA LEU A 237 3.27 -3.46 6.75
C LEU A 237 4.68 -3.75 6.23
N ALA A 238 5.50 -4.43 7.01
CA ALA A 238 6.84 -4.83 6.63
C ALA A 238 6.81 -5.88 5.49
N TYR A 239 5.85 -6.80 5.50
CA TYR A 239 5.61 -7.73 4.39
C TYR A 239 5.28 -6.98 3.11
N SER A 240 4.31 -6.06 3.14
CA SER A 240 3.93 -5.24 1.99
C SER A 240 5.11 -4.42 1.48
N THR A 241 5.90 -3.85 2.40
CA THR A 241 7.12 -3.10 2.07
C THR A 241 8.12 -4.00 1.35
N PHE A 242 8.39 -5.20 1.87
CA PHE A 242 9.36 -6.08 1.25
C PHE A 242 8.91 -6.61 -0.12
N VAL A 243 7.62 -6.94 -0.28
CA VAL A 243 7.03 -7.29 -1.58
C VAL A 243 7.18 -6.12 -2.57
N HIS A 244 6.97 -4.88 -2.13
CA HIS A 244 7.15 -3.66 -2.92
C HIS A 244 8.62 -3.45 -3.36
N GLU A 245 9.57 -3.54 -2.42
CA GLU A 245 10.99 -3.35 -2.74
C GLU A 245 11.54 -4.46 -3.66
N ILE A 246 11.01 -5.69 -3.56
CA ILE A 246 11.31 -6.74 -4.55
C ILE A 246 10.79 -6.34 -5.93
N ALA A 247 9.60 -5.75 -6.04
CA ALA A 247 9.04 -5.32 -7.33
C ALA A 247 9.92 -4.26 -8.02
N HIS A 248 10.46 -3.31 -7.26
CA HIS A 248 11.45 -2.37 -7.75
C HIS A 248 12.71 -3.09 -8.26
N SER A 249 13.23 -4.04 -7.48
CA SER A 249 14.43 -4.83 -7.84
C SER A 249 14.21 -5.73 -9.07
N LEU A 250 12.96 -6.11 -9.35
CA LEU A 250 12.52 -6.85 -10.54
C LEU A 250 12.21 -5.95 -11.73
N GLY A 251 12.33 -4.62 -11.60
CA GLY A 251 12.34 -3.70 -12.73
C GLY A 251 11.20 -2.72 -12.83
N PHE A 252 10.30 -2.63 -11.84
CA PHE A 252 9.40 -1.47 -11.72
C PHE A 252 10.22 -0.25 -11.31
N SER A 253 10.87 0.43 -12.25
CA SER A 253 11.76 1.56 -11.93
C SER A 253 11.94 2.49 -13.14
N PRO A 254 12.08 3.81 -12.94
CA PRO A 254 12.40 4.76 -14.01
C PRO A 254 13.67 4.40 -14.78
N THR A 255 14.63 3.78 -14.10
CA THR A 255 15.89 3.29 -14.69
C THR A 255 15.67 2.22 -15.76
N MET A 256 14.51 1.56 -15.75
CA MET A 256 14.19 0.43 -16.60
C MET A 256 13.14 0.71 -17.68
N TYR A 257 12.40 1.83 -17.61
CA TYR A 257 11.31 2.10 -18.56
C TYR A 257 11.77 2.17 -20.02
N ALA A 258 12.97 2.71 -20.28
CA ALA A 258 13.54 2.69 -21.64
C ALA A 258 13.97 1.28 -22.08
N LEU A 259 14.12 0.34 -21.14
CA LEU A 259 14.59 -1.02 -21.38
C LEU A 259 13.45 -2.03 -21.62
N LEU A 260 12.19 -1.64 -21.40
CA LEU A 260 11.01 -2.47 -21.63
C LEU A 260 10.91 -2.97 -23.09
N ARG A 261 10.26 -4.13 -23.24
CA ARG A 261 10.03 -4.82 -24.51
C ARG A 261 8.55 -5.02 -24.76
N ASP A 262 8.19 -5.15 -26.02
CA ASP A 262 6.82 -5.49 -26.41
C ASP A 262 6.54 -6.98 -26.25
N GLU A 263 5.31 -7.39 -26.56
CA GLU A 263 4.85 -8.76 -26.51
C GLU A 263 5.63 -9.72 -27.43
N ASN A 264 6.25 -9.20 -28.48
CA ASN A 264 7.09 -9.95 -29.42
C ASN A 264 8.55 -10.03 -28.94
N GLY A 265 8.89 -9.33 -27.85
CA GLY A 265 10.25 -9.21 -27.33
C GLY A 265 11.06 -8.08 -28.00
N GLU A 266 10.46 -7.27 -28.86
CA GLU A 266 11.16 -6.15 -29.49
C GLU A 266 11.31 -4.97 -28.51
N PRO A 267 12.43 -4.22 -28.55
CA PRO A 267 12.61 -3.04 -27.71
C PRO A 267 11.51 -1.98 -27.96
N ARG A 268 10.76 -1.59 -26.91
CA ARG A 268 9.79 -0.48 -27.02
C ARG A 268 10.49 0.84 -27.32
N THR A 269 11.66 1.04 -26.73
CA THR A 269 12.57 2.13 -27.11
C THR A 269 13.62 1.59 -28.06
N LYS A 270 13.68 2.14 -29.28
CA LYS A 270 14.65 1.72 -30.30
C LYS A 270 16.07 1.69 -29.73
N ARG A 271 16.86 0.69 -30.13
CA ARG A 271 18.26 0.55 -29.71
C ARG A 271 19.20 1.21 -30.71
N ASN A 272 20.29 1.78 -30.21
CA ASN A 272 21.39 2.25 -31.05
C ASN A 272 22.04 1.03 -31.74
N PRO A 273 22.17 1.01 -33.07
CA PRO A 273 22.70 -0.16 -33.79
C PRO A 273 24.12 -0.56 -33.37
N THR A 274 24.92 0.40 -32.92
CA THR A 274 26.25 0.16 -32.39
C THR A 274 26.15 -0.27 -30.94
N THR A 275 25.77 0.60 -30.01
CA THR A 275 25.92 0.29 -28.58
C THR A 275 24.86 -0.67 -28.03
N GLN A 276 23.79 -0.93 -28.78
CA GLN A 276 22.64 -1.73 -28.35
C GLN A 276 21.90 -1.19 -27.11
N LEU A 277 22.22 0.03 -26.68
CA LEU A 277 21.53 0.79 -25.63
C LEU A 277 20.35 1.58 -26.20
N PRO A 278 19.42 2.10 -25.37
CA PRO A 278 18.36 3.01 -25.81
C PRO A 278 18.90 4.17 -26.67
N ALA A 279 18.34 4.34 -27.86
CA ALA A 279 18.84 5.27 -28.87
C ALA A 279 18.57 6.75 -28.55
N LEU A 280 17.61 7.03 -27.65
CA LEU A 280 17.23 8.38 -27.26
C LEU A 280 18.19 9.02 -26.25
N GLY A 281 19.21 8.30 -25.80
CA GLY A 281 20.22 8.82 -24.88
C GLY A 281 19.70 8.93 -23.45
N TYR A 282 20.22 9.91 -22.71
CA TYR A 282 19.95 10.13 -21.29
C TYR A 282 19.29 11.48 -21.02
N ASP A 283 18.47 11.54 -19.98
CA ASP A 283 17.94 12.79 -19.46
C ASP A 283 18.95 13.51 -18.52
N SER A 284 18.54 14.64 -17.94
CA SER A 284 19.37 15.43 -17.02
C SER A 284 19.76 14.68 -15.75
N ASN A 285 19.02 13.63 -15.39
CA ASN A 285 19.24 12.82 -14.20
C ASN A 285 20.07 11.56 -14.54
N GLY A 286 20.54 11.42 -15.78
CA GLY A 286 21.32 10.28 -16.22
C GLY A 286 20.51 9.00 -16.44
N LEU A 287 19.18 9.11 -16.57
CA LEU A 287 18.29 7.99 -16.89
C LEU A 287 18.10 7.87 -18.40
N PHE A 288 17.99 6.65 -18.91
CA PHE A 288 17.68 6.46 -20.33
C PHE A 288 16.30 7.02 -20.65
N ILE A 289 16.20 7.79 -21.74
CA ILE A 289 14.94 8.37 -22.20
C ILE A 289 14.09 7.27 -22.86
N PRO A 290 12.89 6.94 -22.34
CA PRO A 290 12.01 5.97 -22.98
C PRO A 290 11.30 6.57 -24.20
N ASP A 291 10.85 5.72 -25.11
CA ASP A 291 9.93 6.15 -26.18
C ASP A 291 8.60 6.68 -25.59
N LYS A 292 7.99 7.65 -26.27
CA LYS A 292 6.71 8.25 -25.87
C LYS A 292 5.53 7.26 -25.88
N THR A 293 5.66 6.13 -26.55
CA THR A 293 4.67 5.04 -26.44
C THR A 293 4.77 4.28 -25.11
N THR A 294 5.87 4.45 -24.36
CA THR A 294 6.11 3.80 -23.08
C THR A 294 5.90 4.77 -21.92
N LEU A 295 6.62 5.90 -21.94
CA LEU A 295 6.54 6.95 -20.93
C LEU A 295 6.37 8.29 -21.64
N ASP A 296 5.32 9.03 -21.29
CA ASP A 296 5.04 10.34 -21.87
C ASP A 296 4.77 11.36 -20.77
N THR A 297 4.74 12.64 -21.14
CA THR A 297 4.25 13.70 -20.25
C THR A 297 3.01 14.32 -20.85
N VAL A 298 1.90 14.25 -20.11
CA VAL A 298 0.60 14.76 -20.55
C VAL A 298 0.17 15.92 -19.67
N ASP A 299 -0.59 16.82 -20.28
CA ASP A 299 -1.16 17.98 -19.62
C ASP A 299 -2.56 17.62 -19.07
N ARG A 300 -2.75 17.77 -17.76
CA ARG A 300 -4.02 17.61 -17.06
C ARG A 300 -4.55 18.98 -16.64
N THR A 301 -5.80 19.28 -16.99
CA THR A 301 -6.51 20.43 -16.43
C THR A 301 -6.87 20.11 -14.98
N TRP A 302 -6.42 20.95 -14.06
CA TRP A 302 -6.52 20.74 -12.63
C TRP A 302 -7.28 21.89 -11.97
N LYS A 303 -8.55 21.68 -11.64
CA LYS A 303 -9.37 22.69 -10.97
C LYS A 303 -9.23 22.58 -9.45
N SER A 304 -9.04 23.70 -8.77
CA SER A 304 -9.11 23.79 -7.31
C SER A 304 -10.07 24.90 -6.90
N ALA A 305 -10.25 25.12 -5.59
CA ALA A 305 -11.01 26.26 -5.09
C ALA A 305 -10.38 27.61 -5.48
N LYS A 306 -9.08 27.63 -5.83
CA LYS A 306 -8.33 28.85 -6.17
C LYS A 306 -8.17 29.10 -7.67
N GLY A 307 -8.73 28.26 -8.52
CA GLY A 307 -8.72 28.46 -9.97
C GLY A 307 -8.50 27.18 -10.74
N THR A 308 -8.13 27.32 -12.02
CA THR A 308 -7.79 26.20 -12.89
C THR A 308 -6.32 26.29 -13.27
N PHE A 309 -5.63 25.17 -13.13
CA PHE A 309 -4.19 25.04 -13.34
C PHE A 309 -3.92 23.97 -14.39
N MET A 310 -2.77 24.05 -15.03
CA MET A 310 -2.28 22.98 -15.90
C MET A 310 -1.17 22.22 -15.18
N ARG A 311 -1.35 20.91 -15.03
CA ARG A 311 -0.36 20.01 -14.43
C ARG A 311 0.24 19.11 -15.51
N ARG A 312 1.57 19.08 -15.57
CA ARG A 312 2.31 18.12 -16.39
C ARG A 312 2.54 16.85 -15.59
N ILE A 313 1.95 15.75 -16.03
CA ILE A 313 1.99 14.46 -15.35
C ILE A 313 2.73 13.45 -16.23
N LYS A 314 3.66 12.70 -15.63
CA LYS A 314 4.29 11.57 -16.32
C LYS A 314 3.33 10.39 -16.33
N VAL A 315 3.17 9.74 -17.47
CA VAL A 315 2.23 8.62 -17.62
C VAL A 315 2.88 7.42 -18.28
N LEU A 316 2.58 6.23 -17.78
CA LEU A 316 2.92 4.97 -18.46
C LEU A 316 1.82 4.59 -19.46
N LYS A 317 2.22 4.28 -20.69
CA LYS A 317 1.30 4.06 -21.82
C LYS A 317 1.35 2.64 -22.37
N THR A 318 1.95 1.71 -21.63
CA THR A 318 2.10 0.34 -22.08
C THR A 318 0.72 -0.36 -22.21
N PRO A 319 0.55 -1.28 -23.18
CA PRO A 319 -0.78 -1.71 -23.62
C PRO A 319 -1.60 -2.46 -22.55
N MET A 320 -1.03 -3.46 -21.88
CA MET A 320 -1.74 -4.26 -20.87
C MET A 320 -2.07 -3.42 -19.64
N LEU A 321 -1.12 -2.57 -19.20
CA LEU A 321 -1.31 -1.67 -18.09
C LEU A 321 -2.44 -0.66 -18.37
N LEU A 322 -2.42 -0.02 -19.54
CA LEU A 322 -3.44 0.96 -19.90
C LEU A 322 -4.81 0.31 -20.08
N MET A 323 -4.88 -0.88 -20.68
CA MET A 323 -6.12 -1.65 -20.78
C MET A 323 -6.69 -1.99 -19.40
N THR A 324 -5.85 -2.50 -18.50
CA THR A 324 -6.23 -2.86 -17.13
C THR A 324 -6.70 -1.64 -16.34
N ALA A 325 -6.03 -0.49 -16.48
CA ALA A 325 -6.43 0.75 -15.83
C ALA A 325 -7.77 1.27 -16.36
N ARG A 326 -8.00 1.23 -17.68
CA ARG A 326 -9.28 1.62 -18.29
C ARG A 326 -10.43 0.77 -17.77
N GLU A 327 -10.22 -0.55 -17.66
CA GLU A 327 -11.19 -1.48 -17.09
C GLU A 327 -11.44 -1.19 -15.60
N HIS A 328 -10.36 -1.09 -14.81
CA HIS A 328 -10.44 -0.87 -13.36
C HIS A 328 -11.20 0.41 -13.03
N PHE A 329 -10.80 1.55 -13.61
CA PHE A 329 -11.43 2.83 -13.33
C PHE A 329 -12.75 3.04 -14.08
N ASN A 330 -13.10 2.18 -15.05
CA ASN A 330 -14.16 2.42 -16.03
C ASN A 330 -13.98 3.75 -16.77
N CYS A 331 -12.79 4.00 -17.30
CA CYS A 331 -12.46 5.21 -18.04
C CYS A 331 -11.86 4.89 -19.42
N PRO A 332 -12.67 4.74 -20.48
CA PRO A 332 -12.19 4.39 -21.82
C PRO A 332 -11.23 5.41 -22.45
N THR A 333 -11.35 6.69 -22.06
CA THR A 333 -10.53 7.78 -22.61
C THR A 333 -9.21 7.99 -21.89
N LEU A 334 -8.87 7.16 -20.89
CA LEU A 334 -7.58 7.25 -20.21
C LEU A 334 -6.45 7.05 -21.23
N ASP A 335 -5.49 7.97 -21.27
CA ASP A 335 -4.42 8.05 -22.26
C ASP A 335 -3.05 7.58 -21.73
N GLY A 336 -2.99 7.23 -20.44
CA GLY A 336 -1.85 6.67 -19.74
C GLY A 336 -2.17 6.51 -18.24
N VAL A 337 -1.39 5.70 -17.53
CA VAL A 337 -1.49 5.57 -16.06
C VAL A 337 -0.56 6.59 -15.43
N ASP A 338 -1.13 7.53 -14.68
CA ASP A 338 -0.39 8.59 -14.01
C ASP A 338 0.60 8.01 -12.99
N LEU A 339 1.84 8.51 -13.07
CA LEU A 339 2.89 8.25 -12.10
C LEU A 339 2.95 9.38 -11.07
N GLU A 340 3.37 9.01 -9.86
CA GLU A 340 3.54 9.91 -8.73
C GLU A 340 4.38 11.14 -9.12
N ASN A 341 3.94 12.32 -8.71
CA ASN A 341 4.58 13.59 -9.02
C ASN A 341 5.03 14.36 -7.77
N GLN A 342 4.79 13.82 -6.58
CA GLN A 342 5.18 14.37 -5.28
C GLN A 342 6.25 13.49 -4.60
N GLY A 343 6.65 13.86 -3.38
CA GLY A 343 7.58 13.07 -2.56
C GLY A 343 9.07 13.28 -2.87
N GLY A 344 9.40 13.99 -3.94
CA GLY A 344 10.78 14.25 -4.40
C GLY A 344 11.23 13.26 -5.47
N ASP A 345 12.45 13.46 -5.99
CA ASP A 345 12.93 12.73 -7.17
C ASP A 345 12.96 11.20 -6.99
N ALA A 346 13.16 10.73 -5.77
CA ALA A 346 13.21 9.30 -5.45
C ALA A 346 11.85 8.62 -5.28
N THR A 347 10.76 9.40 -5.25
CA THR A 347 9.38 8.88 -5.20
C THR A 347 8.66 9.16 -6.52
N ALA A 348 8.85 10.36 -7.09
CA ALA A 348 8.21 10.79 -8.31
C ALA A 348 8.67 9.97 -9.54
N GLY A 349 7.72 9.50 -10.34
CA GLY A 349 7.96 8.66 -11.52
C GLY A 349 8.30 7.19 -11.21
N ALA A 350 8.62 6.87 -9.96
CA ALA A 350 8.94 5.51 -9.52
C ALA A 350 7.72 4.70 -9.10
N HIS A 351 6.60 5.37 -8.87
CA HIS A 351 5.38 4.81 -8.30
C HIS A 351 4.17 5.24 -9.12
N PHE A 352 3.08 4.48 -9.03
CA PHE A 352 1.77 4.95 -9.48
C PHE A 352 1.28 6.10 -8.61
N GLU A 353 0.55 7.03 -9.22
CA GLU A 353 -0.05 8.19 -8.55
C GLU A 353 -0.95 7.76 -7.39
N LYS A 354 -0.55 8.10 -6.15
CA LYS A 354 -1.23 7.57 -4.97
C LYS A 354 -2.69 8.00 -4.88
N ARG A 355 -3.05 9.19 -5.35
CA ARG A 355 -4.45 9.64 -5.43
C ARG A 355 -5.33 8.64 -6.19
N LEU A 356 -4.79 8.01 -7.24
CA LEU A 356 -5.53 7.11 -8.12
C LEU A 356 -5.58 5.68 -7.63
N VAL A 357 -4.53 5.19 -6.96
CA VAL A 357 -4.40 3.76 -6.65
C VAL A 357 -4.33 3.44 -5.14
N MET A 358 -4.09 4.44 -4.29
CA MET A 358 -4.07 4.38 -2.83
C MET A 358 -3.31 3.21 -2.17
N ASN A 359 -3.93 2.03 -1.99
CA ASN A 359 -3.32 0.86 -1.33
C ASN A 359 -2.78 -0.17 -2.32
N GLU A 360 -2.67 0.21 -3.59
CA GLU A 360 -1.95 -0.59 -4.57
C GLU A 360 -0.47 -0.68 -4.17
N LEU A 361 0.12 -1.86 -4.38
CA LEU A 361 1.50 -2.17 -3.99
C LEU A 361 2.46 -1.06 -4.40
N MET A 362 2.45 -0.63 -5.67
CA MET A 362 3.41 0.33 -6.22
C MET A 362 2.97 1.78 -6.07
N SER A 363 2.19 2.11 -5.03
CA SER A 363 1.96 3.49 -4.61
C SER A 363 3.14 4.01 -3.76
N GLY A 364 3.46 5.30 -3.83
CA GLY A 364 4.68 5.87 -3.21
C GLY A 364 4.68 5.97 -1.68
N SER A 365 3.66 5.45 -1.00
CA SER A 365 3.68 5.31 0.46
C SER A 365 2.78 4.18 0.93
N ILE A 366 3.12 3.56 2.04
CA ILE A 366 2.36 2.42 2.59
C ILE A 366 1.71 2.83 3.92
N LEU A 367 0.38 2.66 3.99
CA LEU A 367 -0.41 2.93 5.18
C LEU A 367 -0.93 1.66 5.83
N ARG A 368 -1.20 0.63 5.05
CA ARG A 368 -1.70 -0.64 5.51
C ARG A 368 -1.21 -1.71 4.56
N ARG A 369 -1.64 -2.95 4.78
CA ARG A 369 -1.42 -4.03 3.82
C ARG A 369 -1.77 -3.54 2.41
N SER A 370 -0.77 -3.55 1.53
CA SER A 370 -0.95 -3.14 0.14
C SER A 370 -1.31 -4.36 -0.70
N VAL A 371 -2.06 -4.14 -1.77
CA VAL A 371 -2.53 -5.21 -2.65
C VAL A 371 -1.68 -5.27 -3.91
N VAL A 372 -1.25 -6.47 -4.29
CA VAL A 372 -0.62 -6.67 -5.59
C VAL A 372 -1.72 -6.76 -6.65
N SER A 373 -2.11 -5.61 -7.19
CA SER A 373 -3.26 -5.55 -8.09
C SER A 373 -2.91 -5.99 -9.51
N LYS A 374 -3.95 -6.15 -10.33
CA LYS A 374 -3.78 -6.35 -11.78
C LYS A 374 -2.95 -5.24 -12.44
N LEU A 375 -2.90 -4.01 -11.89
CA LEU A 375 -2.11 -2.92 -12.46
C LEU A 375 -0.60 -3.23 -12.37
N THR A 376 -0.11 -3.61 -11.19
CA THR A 376 1.30 -4.01 -11.01
C THR A 376 1.64 -5.22 -11.87
N LEU A 377 0.78 -6.25 -11.90
CA LEU A 377 1.03 -7.43 -12.73
C LEU A 377 0.99 -7.13 -14.23
N ALA A 378 0.13 -6.20 -14.67
CA ALA A 378 0.09 -5.73 -16.04
C ALA A 378 1.36 -4.97 -16.44
N PHE A 379 1.96 -4.19 -15.54
CA PHE A 379 3.29 -3.61 -15.77
C PHE A 379 4.35 -4.71 -15.98
N PHE A 380 4.40 -5.73 -15.11
CA PHE A 380 5.37 -6.82 -15.26
C PHE A 380 5.15 -7.62 -16.55
N TYR A 381 3.90 -7.77 -16.99
CA TYR A 381 3.60 -8.36 -18.29
C TYR A 381 4.14 -7.49 -19.45
N ASP A 382 3.86 -6.19 -19.41
CA ASP A 382 4.29 -5.21 -20.41
C ASP A 382 5.80 -4.94 -20.39
N SER A 383 6.51 -5.37 -19.35
CA SER A 383 7.97 -5.30 -19.30
C SER A 383 8.63 -6.13 -20.39
N GLY A 384 7.96 -7.21 -20.80
CA GLY A 384 8.48 -8.18 -21.75
C GLY A 384 9.56 -9.11 -21.18
N TRP A 385 9.94 -8.99 -19.90
CA TRP A 385 10.92 -9.88 -19.26
C TRP A 385 10.30 -11.13 -18.65
N TYR A 386 9.04 -11.03 -18.23
CA TYR A 386 8.34 -12.08 -17.49
C TYR A 386 7.07 -12.53 -18.22
N ASP A 387 6.79 -13.82 -18.12
CA ASP A 387 5.42 -14.31 -18.18
C ASP A 387 4.81 -14.13 -16.79
N VAL A 388 3.53 -13.75 -16.72
CA VAL A 388 2.88 -13.35 -15.47
C VAL A 388 1.61 -14.17 -15.25
N ASP A 389 1.49 -14.79 -14.07
CA ASP A 389 0.25 -15.40 -13.62
C ASP A 389 -0.69 -14.34 -13.04
N MET A 390 -1.58 -13.83 -13.89
CA MET A 390 -2.58 -12.82 -13.51
C MET A 390 -3.58 -13.31 -12.46
N SER A 391 -3.68 -14.62 -12.19
CA SER A 391 -4.57 -15.16 -11.14
C SER A 391 -4.06 -14.85 -9.73
N GLN A 392 -2.78 -14.45 -9.58
CA GLN A 392 -2.23 -14.00 -8.30
C GLN A 392 -2.65 -12.56 -7.96
N ALA A 393 -3.32 -11.84 -8.86
CA ALA A 393 -3.74 -10.46 -8.60
C ALA A 393 -4.77 -10.38 -7.48
N GLU A 394 -4.49 -9.54 -6.50
CA GLU A 394 -5.43 -9.17 -5.45
C GLU A 394 -6.42 -8.10 -5.93
N PRO A 395 -7.66 -8.09 -5.41
CA PRO A 395 -8.65 -7.10 -5.80
C PRO A 395 -8.28 -5.71 -5.27
N LEU A 396 -8.07 -4.76 -6.18
CA LEU A 396 -8.05 -3.33 -5.86
C LEU A 396 -9.49 -2.80 -5.94
N THR A 397 -9.96 -2.17 -4.88
CA THR A 397 -11.31 -1.59 -4.77
C THR A 397 -11.28 -0.07 -4.97
N TRP A 398 -10.23 0.59 -4.49
CA TRP A 398 -10.05 2.03 -4.64
C TRP A 398 -10.05 2.45 -6.11
N GLY A 399 -10.83 3.48 -6.44
CA GLY A 399 -10.97 3.99 -7.80
C GLY A 399 -11.82 3.13 -8.73
N ARG A 400 -12.22 1.91 -8.32
CA ARG A 400 -12.90 0.98 -9.21
C ARG A 400 -14.24 1.54 -9.68
N ASN A 401 -14.46 1.56 -10.99
CA ASN A 401 -15.69 2.06 -11.63
C ASN A 401 -16.06 3.52 -11.31
N LEU A 402 -15.14 4.35 -10.80
CA LEU A 402 -15.43 5.77 -10.50
C LEU A 402 -15.40 6.69 -11.72
N GLY A 403 -15.01 6.17 -12.89
CA GLY A 403 -15.09 6.84 -14.17
C GLY A 403 -13.98 7.86 -14.43
N CYS A 404 -14.02 8.48 -15.61
CA CYS A 404 -13.00 9.42 -16.04
C CYS A 404 -12.94 10.71 -15.20
N ASP A 405 -14.07 11.12 -14.59
CA ASP A 405 -14.08 12.29 -13.70
C ASP A 405 -13.19 12.07 -12.48
N PHE A 406 -13.09 10.84 -11.96
CA PHE A 406 -12.21 10.52 -10.85
C PHE A 406 -10.74 10.53 -11.27
N VAL A 407 -10.43 9.96 -12.44
CA VAL A 407 -9.06 9.76 -12.89
C VAL A 407 -8.44 11.06 -13.39
N LEU A 408 -9.12 11.73 -14.31
CA LEU A 408 -8.56 12.84 -15.11
C LEU A 408 -8.74 14.22 -14.46
N LYS A 409 -9.54 14.34 -13.41
CA LYS A 409 -9.82 15.61 -12.72
C LYS A 409 -9.29 15.58 -11.29
N SER A 410 -9.22 16.76 -10.68
CA SER A 410 -8.88 16.88 -9.26
C SER A 410 -10.00 16.31 -8.38
N CYS A 411 -9.67 15.96 -7.13
CA CYS A 411 -10.67 15.58 -6.15
C CYS A 411 -11.70 16.69 -5.89
N TYR A 412 -11.29 17.97 -5.97
CA TYR A 412 -12.23 19.09 -5.88
C TYR A 412 -13.27 19.06 -7.00
N GLU A 413 -12.82 18.97 -8.26
CA GLU A 413 -13.74 18.99 -9.40
C GLU A 413 -14.65 17.76 -9.41
N TYR A 414 -14.11 16.59 -9.07
CA TYR A 414 -14.90 15.39 -8.88
C TYR A 414 -15.99 15.60 -7.82
N MET A 415 -15.64 16.12 -6.63
CA MET A 415 -16.62 16.38 -5.57
C MET A 415 -17.72 17.34 -6.03
N GLU A 416 -17.37 18.40 -6.76
CA GLU A 416 -18.34 19.35 -7.30
C GLU A 416 -19.28 18.69 -8.32
N ILE A 417 -18.75 17.87 -9.23
CA ILE A 417 -19.55 17.11 -10.21
C ILE A 417 -20.52 16.16 -9.50
N GLN A 418 -20.05 15.42 -8.50
CA GLN A 418 -20.87 14.46 -7.77
C GLN A 418 -21.99 15.15 -6.96
N LYS A 419 -21.69 16.30 -6.33
CA LYS A 419 -22.71 17.13 -5.66
C LYS A 419 -23.79 17.59 -6.65
N LEU A 420 -23.41 18.05 -7.84
CA LEU A 420 -24.37 18.44 -8.89
C LEU A 420 -25.23 17.26 -9.35
N ARG A 421 -24.64 16.07 -9.45
CA ARG A 421 -25.34 14.82 -9.78
C ARG A 421 -26.18 14.26 -8.61
N LYS A 422 -26.09 14.85 -7.42
CA LYS A 422 -26.70 14.35 -6.17
C LYS A 422 -26.27 12.91 -5.84
N THR A 423 -25.03 12.57 -6.18
CA THR A 423 -24.41 11.28 -5.89
C THR A 423 -23.39 11.41 -4.76
N THR A 424 -22.87 10.28 -4.27
CA THR A 424 -21.83 10.31 -3.24
C THR A 424 -20.53 10.94 -3.76
N ILE A 425 -19.91 11.76 -2.90
CA ILE A 425 -18.57 12.32 -3.12
C ILE A 425 -17.45 11.35 -2.74
N SER A 426 -17.80 10.21 -2.13
CA SER A 426 -16.86 9.15 -1.76
C SER A 426 -16.02 8.74 -2.98
N PRO A 427 -14.73 8.41 -2.80
CA PRO A 427 -14.03 8.24 -1.51
C PRO A 427 -13.55 9.53 -0.84
N TRP A 428 -13.76 10.69 -1.47
CA TRP A 428 -13.37 11.98 -0.92
C TRP A 428 -14.35 12.46 0.14
N CYS A 429 -13.92 13.42 0.95
CA CYS A 429 -14.72 14.00 2.02
C CYS A 429 -14.48 15.50 2.18
N ASN A 430 -15.48 16.21 2.71
CA ASN A 430 -15.48 17.67 2.78
C ASN A 430 -15.93 18.23 4.14
N LYS A 431 -15.88 17.41 5.20
CA LYS A 431 -16.33 17.80 6.54
C LYS A 431 -15.24 17.49 7.56
N ILE A 432 -14.99 18.45 8.45
CA ILE A 432 -14.14 18.25 9.61
C ILE A 432 -14.98 17.56 10.66
N THR A 433 -14.90 16.23 10.71
CA THR A 433 -15.65 15.43 11.66
C THR A 433 -14.87 14.18 12.04
N LEU A 434 -14.97 13.80 13.30
CA LEU A 434 -14.53 12.50 13.81
C LEU A 434 -15.65 11.44 13.71
N SER A 435 -16.81 11.79 13.14
CA SER A 435 -17.89 10.83 12.95
C SER A 435 -17.46 9.72 12.00
N THR A 436 -17.62 8.47 12.42
CA THR A 436 -17.27 7.33 11.60
C THR A 436 -18.36 7.02 10.58
N GLN A 437 -17.98 6.50 9.42
CA GLN A 437 -18.90 5.95 8.41
C GLN A 437 -18.23 4.77 7.71
N CYS A 438 -19.00 3.88 7.10
CA CYS A 438 -18.46 2.82 6.27
C CYS A 438 -17.71 3.40 5.08
N LEU A 439 -16.59 2.77 4.77
CA LEU A 439 -15.70 3.17 3.69
C LEU A 439 -16.20 2.56 2.39
N SER A 440 -16.17 3.33 1.30
CA SER A 440 -16.69 2.85 0.01
C SER A 440 -15.80 1.83 -0.67
N ASP A 441 -14.51 1.81 -0.32
CA ASP A 441 -13.48 1.00 -0.93
C ASP A 441 -13.09 -0.22 -0.06
N GLU A 442 -13.66 -0.41 1.13
CA GLU A 442 -13.26 -1.50 1.99
C GLU A 442 -14.32 -1.89 3.02
N ASN A 443 -14.25 -3.14 3.50
CA ASN A 443 -15.10 -3.62 4.59
C ASN A 443 -14.59 -3.12 5.95
N SER A 444 -14.64 -1.82 6.14
CA SER A 444 -14.14 -1.10 7.30
C SER A 444 -14.92 0.21 7.46
N PHE A 445 -14.87 0.79 8.65
CA PHE A 445 -15.36 2.15 8.89
C PHE A 445 -14.22 3.09 9.22
N GLY A 446 -14.45 4.38 9.03
CA GLY A 446 -13.41 5.38 9.18
C GLY A 446 -13.95 6.79 9.23
N PHE A 447 -13.06 7.76 9.26
CA PHE A 447 -13.39 9.18 9.33
C PHE A 447 -12.64 9.98 8.26
N CYS A 448 -13.04 11.23 8.08
CA CYS A 448 -12.43 12.11 7.10
C CYS A 448 -11.07 12.61 7.58
N ASP A 449 -10.01 12.39 6.81
CA ASP A 449 -8.64 12.84 7.16
C ASP A 449 -8.40 14.35 6.98
N LEU A 450 -9.45 15.12 6.70
CA LEU A 450 -9.40 16.56 6.55
C LEU A 450 -9.04 17.24 7.88
N LYS A 451 -7.88 17.90 7.93
CA LYS A 451 -7.43 18.63 9.12
C LYS A 451 -6.63 19.88 8.75
N ASN A 452 -6.40 20.73 9.76
CA ASN A 452 -5.45 21.82 9.64
C ASN A 452 -4.01 21.27 9.64
N LEU A 453 -3.25 21.53 8.59
CA LEU A 453 -1.89 21.03 8.40
C LEU A 453 -0.83 21.97 9.00
N GLY A 454 -1.24 23.08 9.64
CA GLY A 454 -0.35 24.08 10.24
C GLY A 454 0.37 24.99 9.23
N ARG A 455 0.35 24.63 7.93
CA ARG A 455 0.95 25.39 6.83
C ARG A 455 -0.06 25.61 5.71
N SER A 456 0.02 26.76 5.03
CA SER A 456 -0.82 27.03 3.86
C SER A 456 -0.40 26.13 2.69
N LEU A 457 -1.36 25.46 2.08
CA LEU A 457 -1.15 24.64 0.89
C LEU A 457 -0.98 25.52 -0.35
N GLY A 458 -0.29 25.01 -1.38
CA GLY A 458 -0.23 25.70 -2.67
C GLY A 458 -1.61 25.83 -3.32
N PRO A 459 -1.86 26.85 -4.18
CA PRO A 459 -3.18 27.10 -4.76
C PRO A 459 -3.81 25.89 -5.49
N GLN A 460 -3.00 25.02 -6.08
CA GLN A 460 -3.45 23.81 -6.77
C GLN A 460 -4.03 22.75 -5.82
N ASN A 461 -3.65 22.78 -4.55
CA ASN A 461 -3.99 21.78 -3.53
C ASN A 461 -4.96 22.35 -2.47
N GLN A 462 -5.54 23.52 -2.72
CA GLN A 462 -6.59 24.11 -1.88
C GLN A 462 -7.96 23.77 -2.47
N TYR A 463 -8.71 22.91 -1.79
CA TYR A 463 -9.95 22.30 -2.32
C TYR A 463 -11.23 22.86 -1.71
N PHE A 464 -11.15 23.88 -0.86
CA PHE A 464 -12.32 24.42 -0.16
C PHE A 464 -12.37 25.95 -0.30
N ASN A 465 -13.56 26.46 -0.59
CA ASN A 465 -13.87 27.88 -0.50
C ASN A 465 -14.39 28.25 0.90
N GLU A 466 -15.08 27.31 1.53
CA GLU A 466 -15.68 27.41 2.85
C GLU A 466 -15.55 26.06 3.57
N LEU A 467 -15.38 26.11 4.89
CA LEU A 467 -15.44 24.94 5.77
C LEU A 467 -16.20 25.35 7.03
N GLU A 468 -17.10 24.47 7.48
CA GLU A 468 -17.92 24.73 8.66
C GLU A 468 -17.03 24.98 9.90
N ASN A 469 -17.30 26.07 10.62
CA ASN A 469 -16.56 26.49 11.81
C ASN A 469 -15.05 26.77 11.57
N VAL A 470 -14.65 27.07 10.33
CA VAL A 470 -13.27 27.46 9.99
C VAL A 470 -13.24 28.89 9.45
N PRO A 471 -12.45 29.80 10.05
CA PRO A 471 -12.24 31.14 9.51
C PRO A 471 -11.59 31.15 8.12
N ASP A 472 -12.02 32.07 7.24
CA ASP A 472 -11.57 32.16 5.84
C ASP A 472 -10.04 32.24 5.68
N ASP A 473 -9.36 32.95 6.60
CA ASP A 473 -7.90 33.10 6.62
C ASP A 473 -7.16 31.80 6.96
N GLN A 474 -7.85 30.82 7.56
CA GLN A 474 -7.29 29.52 7.92
C GLN A 474 -7.58 28.42 6.89
N ILE A 475 -8.57 28.59 6.01
CA ILE A 475 -9.01 27.55 5.04
C ILE A 475 -7.84 27.07 4.17
N SER A 476 -6.91 27.96 3.81
CA SER A 476 -5.72 27.61 3.02
C SER A 476 -4.82 26.54 3.65
N LYS A 477 -4.95 26.28 4.95
CA LYS A 477 -4.17 25.30 5.70
C LYS A 477 -4.88 23.94 5.83
N TYR A 478 -6.10 23.81 5.34
CA TYR A 478 -6.87 22.57 5.43
C TYR A 478 -6.73 21.72 4.17
N GLY A 479 -6.49 20.43 4.36
CA GLY A 479 -6.43 19.41 3.32
C GLY A 479 -6.34 18.01 3.92
N GLY A 480 -6.29 17.01 3.05
CA GLY A 480 -5.95 15.65 3.43
C GLY A 480 -4.49 15.56 3.89
N VAL A 481 -4.17 14.56 4.71
CA VAL A 481 -2.86 14.48 5.39
C VAL A 481 -1.74 13.95 4.51
N ASN A 482 -2.09 13.29 3.41
CA ASN A 482 -1.14 12.62 2.54
C ASN A 482 -0.84 13.48 1.31
N GLU A 483 0.40 13.97 1.23
CA GLU A 483 0.84 14.82 0.12
C GLU A 483 0.94 14.09 -1.22
N LEU A 484 1.23 12.78 -1.21
CA LEU A 484 1.26 11.93 -2.41
C LEU A 484 -0.15 11.67 -2.92
N ALA A 485 -1.17 11.76 -2.06
CA ALA A 485 -2.57 11.79 -2.50
C ALA A 485 -3.02 13.21 -2.87
N ASP A 486 -2.10 14.07 -3.32
CA ASP A 486 -2.35 15.47 -3.69
C ASP A 486 -3.00 16.33 -2.58
N TYR A 487 -2.85 15.95 -1.30
CA TYR A 487 -3.60 16.55 -0.18
C TYR A 487 -5.13 16.43 -0.34
N CYS A 488 -5.61 15.51 -1.19
CA CYS A 488 -7.04 15.26 -1.35
C CYS A 488 -7.59 14.60 -0.08
N PRO A 489 -8.56 15.22 0.60
CA PRO A 489 -9.15 14.66 1.82
C PRO A 489 -10.05 13.48 1.48
N LYS A 490 -9.81 12.38 2.15
CA LYS A 490 -10.51 11.11 1.95
C LYS A 490 -10.93 10.50 3.28
N GLN A 491 -11.87 9.56 3.18
CA GLN A 491 -12.19 8.71 4.29
C GLN A 491 -11.05 7.71 4.53
N ILE A 492 -10.66 7.53 5.79
CA ILE A 492 -9.58 6.63 6.19
C ILE A 492 -10.02 5.75 7.36
N SER A 493 -9.63 4.48 7.31
CA SER A 493 -9.81 3.55 8.43
C SER A 493 -8.83 3.85 9.57
N VAL A 494 -9.18 3.42 10.78
CA VAL A 494 -8.24 3.41 11.91
C VAL A 494 -7.35 2.17 11.78
N ARG A 495 -6.04 2.36 11.99
CA ARG A 495 -5.07 1.25 11.98
C ARG A 495 -4.99 0.60 13.34
N GLU A 496 -4.65 -0.68 13.32
CA GLU A 496 -4.31 -1.39 14.54
C GLU A 496 -2.98 -0.89 15.11
N THR A 497 -2.94 -0.75 16.42
CA THR A 497 -1.72 -0.53 17.20
C THR A 497 -1.71 -1.53 18.35
N ALA A 498 -0.61 -1.58 19.12
CA ALA A 498 -0.52 -2.42 20.33
C ALA A 498 -1.67 -2.19 21.34
N TYR A 499 -2.35 -1.05 21.27
CA TYR A 499 -3.38 -0.65 22.23
C TYR A 499 -4.74 -0.30 21.60
N THR A 500 -4.85 -0.27 20.26
CA THR A 500 -6.08 0.11 19.57
C THR A 500 -6.38 -0.87 18.43
N PRO A 501 -7.57 -1.48 18.35
CA PRO A 501 -7.93 -2.34 17.24
C PRO A 501 -8.03 -1.52 15.94
N SER A 502 -7.86 -2.18 14.80
CA SER A 502 -8.26 -1.58 13.52
C SER A 502 -9.79 -1.50 13.42
N THR A 503 -10.29 -0.77 12.43
CA THR A 503 -11.73 -0.73 12.12
C THR A 503 -12.14 -1.68 10.99
N THR A 504 -11.21 -2.50 10.50
CA THR A 504 -11.47 -3.49 9.45
C THR A 504 -12.31 -4.63 10.00
N CYS A 505 -13.54 -4.77 9.49
CA CYS A 505 -14.50 -5.70 10.04
C CYS A 505 -14.04 -7.16 9.92
N SER A 506 -13.35 -7.51 8.84
CA SER A 506 -12.87 -8.88 8.63
C SER A 506 -11.65 -9.27 9.45
N HIS A 507 -11.05 -8.34 10.22
CA HIS A 507 -9.83 -8.61 10.96
C HIS A 507 -10.13 -9.30 12.30
N ALA A 508 -10.05 -10.62 12.32
CA ALA A 508 -10.48 -11.44 13.46
C ALA A 508 -9.73 -11.16 14.78
N THR A 509 -8.48 -10.64 14.73
CA THR A 509 -7.73 -10.28 15.94
C THR A 509 -8.39 -9.12 16.70
N ASN A 510 -9.12 -8.24 16.00
CA ASN A 510 -9.88 -7.17 16.64
C ASN A 510 -10.89 -7.72 17.65
N GLN A 511 -11.42 -8.93 17.45
CA GLN A 511 -12.43 -9.52 18.33
C GLN A 511 -11.95 -9.65 19.77
N ALA A 512 -10.64 -9.80 20.00
CA ALA A 512 -10.05 -9.88 21.34
C ALA A 512 -10.22 -8.58 22.15
N PHE A 513 -10.41 -7.43 21.48
CA PHE A 513 -10.64 -6.13 22.13
C PHE A 513 -12.10 -5.92 22.54
N PHE A 514 -13.04 -6.72 22.01
CA PHE A 514 -14.48 -6.54 22.20
C PHE A 514 -15.09 -7.70 23.01
N GLY A 515 -14.63 -7.84 24.26
CA GLY A 515 -15.26 -8.76 25.23
C GLY A 515 -16.70 -8.37 25.55
N GLU A 516 -17.56 -9.34 25.86
CA GLU A 516 -19.01 -9.12 26.03
C GLU A 516 -19.37 -8.00 27.01
N ALA A 517 -18.59 -7.83 28.08
CA ALA A 517 -18.81 -6.80 29.10
C ALA A 517 -18.47 -5.37 28.65
N VAL A 518 -17.72 -5.18 27.56
CA VAL A 518 -17.27 -3.86 27.05
C VAL A 518 -17.72 -3.57 25.62
N ASN A 519 -18.52 -4.45 25.02
CA ASN A 519 -18.99 -4.37 23.63
C ASN A 519 -20.40 -3.75 23.56
N GLY A 520 -20.53 -2.47 23.95
CA GLY A 520 -21.82 -1.79 24.03
C GLY A 520 -22.55 -1.66 22.70
N GLU A 521 -21.80 -1.60 21.59
CA GLU A 521 -22.34 -1.52 20.24
C GLU A 521 -22.59 -2.89 19.61
N LEU A 522 -22.31 -3.99 20.32
CA LEU A 522 -22.48 -5.38 19.87
C LEU A 522 -21.74 -5.67 18.54
N GLN A 523 -20.52 -5.17 18.42
CA GLN A 523 -19.68 -5.38 17.25
C GLN A 523 -19.15 -6.81 17.18
N TYR A 524 -18.93 -7.26 15.95
CA TYR A 524 -18.30 -8.55 15.66
C TYR A 524 -17.26 -8.39 14.56
N TYR A 525 -16.08 -8.97 14.79
CA TYR A 525 -14.96 -8.96 13.87
C TYR A 525 -14.59 -10.38 13.46
N GLY A 526 -14.56 -10.63 12.15
CA GLY A 526 -14.36 -11.97 11.59
C GLY A 526 -14.67 -12.00 10.09
N PRO A 527 -14.31 -13.08 9.38
CA PRO A 527 -14.44 -13.16 7.92
C PRO A 527 -15.89 -13.03 7.41
N ASP A 528 -16.87 -13.32 8.26
CA ASP A 528 -18.31 -13.21 8.02
C ASP A 528 -18.91 -11.92 8.61
N SER A 529 -18.13 -10.88 8.84
CA SER A 529 -18.62 -9.57 9.25
C SER A 529 -18.77 -8.60 8.07
N VAL A 530 -19.56 -7.55 8.27
CA VAL A 530 -19.74 -6.44 7.33
C VAL A 530 -19.85 -5.11 8.07
N CYS A 531 -19.33 -4.05 7.47
CA CYS A 531 -19.54 -2.69 7.95
C CYS A 531 -20.99 -2.24 7.70
N VAL A 532 -21.60 -1.62 8.71
CA VAL A 532 -22.98 -1.11 8.64
C VAL A 532 -23.00 0.34 9.11
N ASP A 533 -23.51 1.24 8.27
CA ASP A 533 -23.72 2.65 8.64
C ASP A 533 -24.92 2.81 9.58
N HIS A 534 -24.90 3.80 10.46
CA HIS A 534 -26.01 4.18 11.33
C HIS A 534 -26.73 5.39 10.77
N ASN A 535 -28.05 5.34 10.74
CA ASN A 535 -28.87 6.44 10.28
C ASN A 535 -28.94 7.54 11.35
N SER A 536 -28.46 8.75 11.03
CA SER A 536 -28.42 9.88 11.97
C SER A 536 -29.78 10.42 12.42
N SER A 537 -30.90 9.96 11.83
CA SER A 537 -32.26 10.36 12.25
C SER A 537 -32.72 9.70 13.56
N LYS A 538 -32.07 8.64 14.02
CA LYS A 538 -32.27 8.07 15.36
C LYS A 538 -30.92 7.75 15.98
N ALA A 539 -30.70 8.22 17.20
CA ALA A 539 -29.43 8.01 17.88
C ALA A 539 -29.18 6.51 18.10
N TRP A 540 -27.95 6.08 17.82
CA TRP A 540 -27.46 4.76 18.17
C TRP A 540 -27.13 4.77 19.66
N SER A 541 -27.83 3.97 20.46
CA SER A 541 -27.71 4.00 21.92
C SER A 541 -27.65 2.61 22.51
N SER A 542 -26.77 2.42 23.48
CA SER A 542 -26.69 1.22 24.30
C SER A 542 -27.01 1.55 25.75
N ALA A 543 -27.74 0.68 26.43
CA ALA A 543 -27.97 0.77 27.86
C ALA A 543 -27.34 -0.42 28.58
N HIS A 544 -26.70 -0.17 29.73
CA HIS A 544 -26.10 -1.16 30.62
C HIS A 544 -26.44 -0.77 32.07
N CYS A 545 -27.09 -1.66 32.81
CA CYS A 545 -27.66 -1.33 34.12
C CYS A 545 -28.54 -0.07 34.09
N SER A 546 -28.19 0.95 34.89
CA SER A 546 -28.91 2.23 34.94
C SER A 546 -28.29 3.29 34.04
N GLU A 547 -27.24 2.95 33.30
CA GLU A 547 -26.50 3.89 32.46
C GLU A 547 -26.91 3.73 31.01
N VAL A 548 -27.19 4.86 30.36
CA VAL A 548 -27.52 4.93 28.94
C VAL A 548 -26.43 5.73 28.25
N SER A 549 -25.78 5.10 27.27
CA SER A 549 -24.76 5.70 26.43
C SER A 549 -25.34 5.98 25.05
N THR A 550 -25.20 7.22 24.58
CA THR A 550 -25.60 7.63 23.24
C THR A 550 -24.37 8.00 22.42
N PHE A 551 -24.16 7.35 21.28
CA PHE A 551 -22.95 7.49 20.49
C PHE A 551 -23.16 8.40 19.28
N LEU A 552 -23.10 9.71 19.50
CA LEU A 552 -23.31 10.68 18.42
C LEU A 552 -22.20 10.68 17.35
N ALA A 553 -21.00 10.24 17.72
CA ALA A 553 -19.83 10.15 16.83
C ALA A 553 -19.70 8.80 16.12
N ILE A 554 -20.24 7.70 16.67
CA ILE A 554 -20.16 6.39 16.03
C ILE A 554 -21.33 6.26 15.06
N ARG A 555 -21.05 6.41 13.76
CA ARG A 555 -22.07 6.22 12.71
C ARG A 555 -21.80 5.05 11.79
N ALA A 556 -20.90 4.16 12.18
CA ALA A 556 -20.75 2.85 11.57
C ALA A 556 -20.07 1.88 12.52
N THR A 557 -20.40 0.60 12.39
CA THR A 557 -19.88 -0.53 13.20
C THR A 557 -19.80 -1.81 12.37
N CYS A 558 -19.08 -2.80 12.87
CA CYS A 558 -18.93 -4.11 12.24
C CYS A 558 -19.87 -5.14 12.84
N HIS A 559 -20.65 -5.83 12.01
CA HIS A 559 -21.60 -6.86 12.47
C HIS A 559 -21.51 -8.13 11.64
N ARG A 560 -21.79 -9.26 12.29
CA ARG A 560 -21.83 -10.57 11.64
C ARG A 560 -22.98 -10.60 10.64
N ARG A 561 -22.77 -11.30 9.52
CA ARG A 561 -23.77 -11.43 8.45
C ARG A 561 -23.98 -12.87 8.01
N ILE A 562 -25.17 -13.12 7.48
CA ILE A 562 -25.50 -14.31 6.70
C ILE A 562 -26.01 -13.85 5.33
N CYS A 563 -25.58 -14.56 4.28
CA CYS A 563 -26.14 -14.43 2.94
C CYS A 563 -27.06 -15.61 2.67
N SER A 564 -28.36 -15.34 2.53
CA SER A 564 -29.40 -16.33 2.29
C SER A 564 -29.93 -16.18 0.86
N SER A 565 -30.06 -17.30 0.15
CA SER A 565 -30.65 -17.32 -1.20
C SER A 565 -32.14 -16.96 -1.21
N THR A 566 -32.82 -17.00 -0.06
CA THR A 566 -34.24 -16.64 0.08
C THR A 566 -34.44 -15.32 0.82
N GLU A 567 -33.63 -15.04 1.84
CA GLU A 567 -33.81 -13.87 2.70
C GLU A 567 -32.87 -12.71 2.36
N GLY A 568 -31.89 -12.91 1.48
CA GLY A 568 -30.89 -11.91 1.13
C GLY A 568 -29.85 -11.72 2.23
N LEU A 569 -29.49 -10.47 2.50
CA LEU A 569 -28.55 -10.13 3.58
C LEU A 569 -29.28 -10.12 4.93
N VAL A 570 -28.75 -10.86 5.89
CA VAL A 570 -29.22 -10.89 7.28
C VAL A 570 -28.07 -10.47 8.19
N LEU A 571 -28.29 -9.44 9.00
CA LEU A 571 -27.33 -8.99 10.01
C LEU A 571 -27.63 -9.66 11.35
N ILE A 572 -26.58 -9.94 12.11
CA ILE A 572 -26.70 -10.56 13.44
C ILE A 572 -26.13 -9.60 14.47
N PHE A 573 -26.95 -9.28 15.47
CA PHE A 573 -26.58 -8.48 16.63
C PHE A 573 -26.82 -9.33 17.88
N ALA A 574 -25.73 -9.68 18.58
CA ALA A 574 -25.73 -10.75 19.58
C ALA A 574 -26.29 -12.06 18.98
N ASP A 575 -27.44 -12.55 19.45
CA ASP A 575 -28.09 -13.77 18.96
C ASP A 575 -29.33 -13.50 18.10
N ASN A 576 -29.61 -12.23 17.78
CA ASN A 576 -30.80 -11.81 17.06
C ASN A 576 -30.51 -11.50 15.60
N TYR A 577 -31.43 -11.90 14.73
CA TYR A 577 -31.31 -11.85 13.27
C TYR A 577 -32.18 -10.73 12.71
N PHE A 578 -31.58 -9.85 11.90
CA PHE A 578 -32.24 -8.70 11.31
C PHE A 578 -32.12 -8.77 9.79
N GLN A 579 -33.25 -8.94 9.12
CA GLN A 579 -33.28 -9.05 7.66
C GLN A 579 -33.12 -7.65 7.02
N CYS A 580 -32.15 -7.51 6.12
CA CYS A 580 -31.95 -6.29 5.34
C CYS A 580 -32.85 -6.26 4.09
N PRO A 581 -33.32 -5.08 3.65
CA PRO A 581 -33.94 -4.91 2.34
C PRO A 581 -33.00 -5.28 1.20
N LEU A 582 -33.54 -5.90 0.15
CA LEU A 582 -32.78 -6.42 -0.98
C LEU A 582 -31.87 -5.36 -1.64
N TYR A 583 -32.41 -4.15 -1.83
CA TYR A 583 -31.72 -3.02 -2.46
C TYR A 583 -31.03 -2.08 -1.45
N GLY A 584 -30.92 -2.50 -0.19
CA GLY A 584 -30.44 -1.66 0.90
C GLY A 584 -31.50 -0.72 1.46
N GLY A 585 -31.17 -0.05 2.56
CA GLY A 585 -32.08 0.85 3.25
C GLY A 585 -31.99 0.74 4.77
N SER A 586 -32.76 1.55 5.49
CA SER A 586 -32.72 1.55 6.95
C SER A 586 -33.61 0.48 7.58
N ILE A 587 -33.08 -0.19 8.60
CA ILE A 587 -33.81 -1.11 9.48
C ILE A 587 -33.67 -0.64 10.94
N ARG A 588 -34.70 -0.88 11.75
CA ARG A 588 -34.63 -0.67 13.20
C ARG A 588 -33.91 -1.86 13.83
N ILE A 589 -32.91 -1.56 14.65
CA ILE A 589 -32.22 -2.51 15.52
C ILE A 589 -32.73 -2.29 16.93
N ASP A 590 -33.13 -3.40 17.56
CA ASP A 590 -33.72 -3.42 18.89
C ASP A 590 -33.47 -4.79 19.51
N THR A 591 -32.39 -4.90 20.30
CA THR A 591 -31.82 -6.20 20.70
C THR A 591 -31.16 -6.10 22.07
N VAL A 592 -31.11 -7.21 22.78
CA VAL A 592 -30.54 -7.31 24.13
C VAL A 592 -29.67 -8.55 24.24
N ASN A 593 -28.52 -8.44 24.92
CA ASN A 593 -27.71 -9.59 25.35
C ASN A 593 -27.58 -9.61 26.88
N ASN A 594 -26.65 -10.40 27.43
CA ASN A 594 -26.47 -10.52 28.88
C ASN A 594 -26.00 -9.23 29.59
N TYR A 595 -25.51 -8.24 28.84
CA TYR A 595 -24.90 -7.01 29.36
C TYR A 595 -25.60 -5.74 28.85
N TYR A 596 -25.92 -5.68 27.56
CA TYR A 596 -26.35 -4.47 26.86
C TYR A 596 -27.71 -4.63 26.20
N TYR A 597 -28.50 -3.57 26.27
CA TYR A 597 -29.64 -3.33 25.39
C TYR A 597 -29.25 -2.29 24.33
N LEU A 598 -29.35 -2.64 23.05
CA LEU A 598 -28.97 -1.81 21.92
C LEU A 598 -30.19 -1.42 21.08
N THR A 599 -30.37 -0.13 20.86
CA THR A 599 -31.42 0.40 19.98
C THR A 599 -30.88 1.46 19.04
N GLY A 600 -31.37 1.46 17.80
CA GLY A 600 -30.93 2.38 16.77
C GLY A 600 -31.46 2.03 15.38
N ASN A 601 -31.01 2.75 14.36
CA ASN A 601 -31.32 2.45 12.98
C ASN A 601 -30.04 2.14 12.20
N ALA A 602 -29.92 0.92 11.70
CA ALA A 602 -28.85 0.49 10.82
C ALA A 602 -29.24 0.78 9.36
N THR A 603 -28.28 1.17 8.53
CA THR A 603 -28.44 1.37 7.09
C THR A 603 -27.78 0.19 6.38
N CYS A 604 -28.60 -0.76 5.97
CA CYS A 604 -28.14 -1.95 5.26
C CYS A 604 -27.59 -1.57 3.87
N PRO A 605 -26.43 -2.12 3.48
CA PRO A 605 -26.01 -2.13 2.09
C PRO A 605 -26.96 -3.00 1.26
N ALA A 606 -26.98 -2.79 -0.07
CA ALA A 606 -27.67 -3.68 -0.97
C ALA A 606 -27.09 -5.10 -0.89
N CYS A 607 -27.94 -6.12 -0.97
CA CYS A 607 -27.51 -7.51 -0.87
C CYS A 607 -26.41 -7.83 -1.89
N SER A 608 -26.56 -7.37 -3.14
CA SER A 608 -25.60 -7.61 -4.22
C SER A 608 -24.20 -7.03 -3.98
N ASN A 609 -24.07 -6.06 -3.06
CA ASN A 609 -22.78 -5.46 -2.73
C ASN A 609 -21.99 -6.31 -1.74
N VAL A 610 -22.66 -7.21 -1.01
CA VAL A 610 -22.07 -7.99 0.10
C VAL A 610 -22.15 -9.48 -0.13
N CYS A 611 -23.21 -9.95 -0.78
CA CYS A 611 -23.55 -11.35 -0.97
C CYS A 611 -23.49 -11.73 -2.45
N GLN A 612 -22.94 -12.91 -2.74
CA GLN A 612 -22.91 -13.45 -4.10
C GLN A 612 -24.27 -14.04 -4.53
N ASN A 613 -25.03 -14.60 -3.57
CA ASN A 613 -26.30 -15.29 -3.82
C ASN A 613 -27.45 -14.52 -3.17
N CYS A 614 -28.02 -13.56 -3.90
CA CYS A 614 -29.18 -12.79 -3.46
C CYS A 614 -30.46 -13.27 -4.16
N PRO A 615 -31.62 -13.27 -3.49
CA PRO A 615 -32.90 -13.58 -4.13
C PRO A 615 -33.25 -12.54 -5.19
N SER A 616 -33.99 -12.94 -6.23
CA SER A 616 -34.54 -12.02 -7.23
C SER A 616 -35.72 -11.22 -6.69
N VAL A 617 -36.46 -11.79 -5.73
CA VAL A 617 -37.57 -11.16 -5.00
C VAL A 617 -37.51 -11.66 -3.56
N GLN A 618 -37.67 -10.75 -2.60
CA GLN A 618 -37.57 -11.04 -1.18
C GLN A 618 -38.86 -10.66 -0.47
N GLN A 619 -39.43 -11.58 0.31
CA GLN A 619 -40.48 -11.25 1.27
C GLN A 619 -39.82 -10.72 2.53
N LEU A 620 -40.03 -9.44 2.84
CA LEU A 620 -39.54 -8.84 4.07
C LEU A 620 -40.35 -9.41 5.24
N ARG A 621 -39.68 -10.14 6.14
CA ARG A 621 -40.25 -10.41 7.47
C ARG A 621 -40.25 -9.09 8.23
N GLN A 622 -41.33 -8.82 8.98
CA GLN A 622 -41.26 -7.74 9.96
C GLN A 622 -40.18 -8.14 10.97
N ASN A 623 -39.10 -7.35 11.03
CA ASN A 623 -38.17 -7.41 12.15
C ASN A 623 -38.99 -6.93 13.37
N LEU A 624 -39.68 -7.87 14.02
CA LEU A 624 -40.47 -7.57 15.22
C LEU A 624 -39.46 -7.08 16.26
N PRO A 625 -39.52 -5.81 16.68
CA PRO A 625 -38.62 -5.31 17.71
C PRO A 625 -38.78 -6.20 18.94
N SER A 626 -37.67 -6.51 19.60
CA SER A 626 -37.75 -7.00 20.97
C SER A 626 -38.51 -5.96 21.79
N ASP A 627 -39.46 -6.37 22.62
CA ASP A 627 -40.04 -5.44 23.60
C ASP A 627 -38.88 -4.87 24.44
N GLU A 628 -38.92 -3.56 24.71
CA GLU A 628 -37.93 -2.93 25.58
C GLU A 628 -37.84 -3.74 26.88
N PRO A 629 -36.66 -4.25 27.25
CA PRO A 629 -36.55 -5.19 28.35
C PRO A 629 -36.99 -4.50 29.64
N LYS A 630 -37.86 -5.17 30.42
CA LYS A 630 -38.37 -4.64 31.71
C LYS A 630 -37.25 -4.27 32.69
N THR A 631 -36.08 -4.88 32.52
CA THR A 631 -34.85 -4.59 33.28
C THR A 631 -33.67 -4.62 32.31
N ILE A 632 -32.90 -3.53 32.24
CA ILE A 632 -31.66 -3.48 31.47
C ILE A 632 -30.64 -4.44 32.10
N PRO A 633 -29.95 -5.29 31.32
CA PRO A 633 -29.00 -6.26 31.84
C PRO A 633 -27.77 -5.64 32.52
N CYS A 634 -27.13 -6.40 33.41
CA CYS A 634 -25.88 -6.03 34.11
C CYS A 634 -24.82 -7.16 34.11
N GLY A 635 -25.13 -8.32 33.51
CA GLY A 635 -24.39 -9.57 33.73
C GLY A 635 -24.57 -10.15 35.15
N SER A 636 -24.63 -11.48 35.27
CA SER A 636 -24.77 -12.16 36.57
C SER A 636 -23.40 -12.44 37.23
N SER A 637 -23.15 -11.75 38.36
CA SER A 637 -22.24 -12.07 39.47
C SER A 637 -20.70 -11.88 39.38
N ARG A 638 -20.19 -11.05 40.31
CA ARG A 638 -18.83 -10.90 40.87
C ARG A 638 -17.67 -10.74 39.89
N MET A 639 -17.50 -9.52 39.38
CA MET A 639 -16.19 -9.05 38.96
C MET A 639 -15.40 -8.66 40.22
N SER A 640 -14.63 -9.59 40.78
CA SER A 640 -13.49 -9.22 41.62
C SER A 640 -12.51 -8.51 40.71
N ILE A 641 -12.59 -7.18 40.68
CA ILE A 641 -11.57 -6.35 40.05
C ILE A 641 -10.30 -6.53 40.90
N HIS A 642 -9.46 -7.49 40.55
CA HIS A 642 -8.03 -7.40 40.86
C HIS A 642 -7.45 -6.35 39.92
N MET A 643 -7.69 -5.07 40.26
CA MET A 643 -6.78 -4.02 39.84
C MET A 643 -5.45 -4.34 40.50
N ASN A 644 -4.48 -4.82 39.71
CA ASN A 644 -3.09 -4.76 40.16
C ASN A 644 -2.80 -3.31 40.54
N CYS A 645 -2.49 -3.07 41.81
CA CYS A 645 -2.14 -1.77 42.36
C CYS A 645 -1.00 -1.07 41.60
N ASP A 646 -0.29 -1.77 40.72
CA ASP A 646 0.80 -1.24 39.89
C ASP A 646 0.32 -0.20 38.85
N VAL A 647 -0.93 -0.28 38.37
CA VAL A 647 -1.45 0.66 37.35
C VAL A 647 -1.87 2.02 37.97
N LEU A 648 -2.35 2.02 39.21
CA LEU A 648 -2.66 3.25 39.94
C LEU A 648 -1.39 3.98 40.42
N LEU A 649 -0.32 3.23 40.72
CA LEU A 649 0.99 3.78 41.06
C LEU A 649 1.67 4.46 39.86
N LEU A 650 1.52 3.93 38.65
CA LEU A 650 2.06 4.55 37.43
C LEU A 650 1.37 5.86 37.06
N ILE A 651 0.04 5.97 37.25
CA ILE A 651 -0.70 7.21 37.02
C ILE A 651 -0.36 8.30 38.06
N SER A 652 -0.14 7.92 39.31
CA SER A 652 0.21 8.87 40.37
C SER A 652 1.67 9.35 40.28
N VAL A 653 2.59 8.51 39.79
CA VAL A 653 3.98 8.91 39.51
C VAL A 653 4.07 9.82 38.27
N PHE A 654 3.25 9.61 37.23
CA PHE A 654 3.21 10.49 36.04
C PHE A 654 2.61 11.88 36.33
N LEU A 655 1.62 11.97 37.21
CA LEU A 655 1.05 13.24 37.67
C LEU A 655 2.00 14.03 38.60
N PHE A 656 2.88 13.34 39.35
CA PHE A 656 3.91 14.01 40.14
C PHE A 656 5.09 14.53 39.29
N LEU A 657 5.50 13.80 38.24
CA LEU A 657 6.61 14.21 37.37
C LEU A 657 6.25 15.37 36.42
N THR A 658 4.96 15.54 36.10
CA THR A 658 4.48 16.67 35.26
C THR A 658 4.30 17.98 36.03
N GLN A 659 4.34 17.97 37.37
CA GLN A 659 4.36 19.18 38.19
C GLN A 659 5.75 19.65 38.62
N VAL A 660 6.80 18.86 38.39
CA VAL A 660 8.19 19.24 38.74
C VAL A 660 8.96 19.88 37.57
N ASN A 661 8.41 19.87 36.35
CA ASN A 661 8.97 20.58 35.20
C ASN A 661 8.00 21.64 34.64
N LYS A 662 7.67 22.62 35.48
CA LYS A 662 7.20 23.95 35.06
C LYS A 662 8.27 24.98 35.38
#